data_AF-A0A4R7VX15-F1
#
_entry.id   AF-A0A4R7VX15-F1
#
_cell.length_a   1.000
_cell.length_b   1.000
_cell.length_c   1.000
_cell.angle_alpha   90.00
_cell.angle_beta   90.00
_cell.angle_gamma   90.00
#
_symmetry.space_group_name_H-M   'P 1'
#
loop_
_entity.id
_entity.type
_entity.pdbx_description
1 polymer ?
#
loop_
_entity_poly.entity_id
_entity_poly.type
_entity_poly.pdbx_seq_one_letter_code
_entity_poly.pdbx_strand_id
1 'polypeptide(L)'
;MSTRLAFGVTTGPGLRSWLPTPGGEPTPADDHAGPGSPVAVGPAGADPVEATRKLTFLVTHGTEVAAGAGVDLGNGFTSARLAGATGDRRDAVLAAMRFLGAYEAHRLGDRTAVLVALFGLSATKRVGAAANEAIAEERWAALQLASAVSDLVGPEQLEQVLELRAPEGTDPFSHGAASTLADHLSQVLTRYQRPRRLTLIVSLWQHVCARLLDRKRLVDLAATQTSADRVDRLRERHRVHFDESIVQQLICGVGVNPTLAAAARWQPPVWFTARELEHLLHDAIAATALLRFARTMSDESLAVAARRHHDELAAADACLKQPARTAATRRPEGAYSHPARPGRYVHDLVNLLHPEQVPTRKIETYVKERVAMARNYGVVVLDAVTTRITIMDEQPLHNCWDTCKPWQDAKLRKWRAATGFHRAPGEWEQPPLADAHPDGPKTTLAQRLTTNPETAPAELETPHDLLWYADLADALAPIYGNEAAAVQHARPTPVLDYDLPAPPQEPGQPLADSVPLAAAGVAQLVAFGATPPPRCGSWRELVEGVGRDAAVTEASVGDFPIPPEISTLNKQVVPGTALTVELGRDPRQLAEWSSYMGNCIGGSWYAEQAQRGQCILMALRDDGDGHIVANLDIRRQTGGWQVHELRARFNDAVDPTLAKQVRQWVKTLAPPAPSKPEPALPVPPVRSRGGASRRSTTNRLPADLRSALTFEVERALATAPVAAARRTYTVLASKLGQHADFDPAAAVVALRRIGHARHVELLHDALGNDNLTAAAVWRATEVRPLTTAIDRLDPRLREYDRLTTLTDDAPLPRTLRALVRTPEIAPAYAMDVVARTVRKAMGDLVGSETLYRSAARNPSVEFLCALVIATTCTPTSQDTVRLVAPGATAVPGFPATDLSDEQGPWQQALPAAAELGTPVDSFDQRIAEDGLRVPTALLDRGGWPALWHRARR
;
A
#
# COMPACT_ATOMS: atom_id res chain seq x y z
N MET A 1 -10.77 35.22 -17.04
CA MET A 1 -10.13 33.91 -17.22
C MET A 1 -10.76 32.95 -16.22
N SER A 2 -11.08 31.73 -16.61
CA SER A 2 -11.58 30.69 -15.71
C SER A 2 -10.39 29.98 -15.05
N THR A 3 -10.46 29.81 -13.73
CA THR A 3 -9.43 29.12 -12.94
C THR A 3 -9.80 27.65 -12.83
N ARG A 4 -8.83 26.75 -13.04
CA ARG A 4 -9.02 25.31 -12.84
C ARG A 4 -8.87 24.97 -11.36
N LEU A 5 -9.91 24.37 -10.80
CA LEU A 5 -9.97 23.88 -9.43
C LEU A 5 -9.75 22.37 -9.41
N ALA A 6 -9.55 21.83 -8.20
CA ALA A 6 -9.51 20.40 -7.95
C ALA A 6 -10.81 19.70 -8.40
N PHE A 7 -10.72 18.38 -8.59
CA PHE A 7 -11.86 17.52 -8.98
C PHE A 7 -12.49 17.88 -10.34
N GLY A 8 -11.72 18.50 -11.23
CA GLY A 8 -12.16 18.82 -12.61
C GLY A 8 -13.11 20.01 -12.71
N VAL A 9 -13.23 20.82 -11.66
CA VAL A 9 -14.14 21.98 -11.62
C VAL A 9 -13.45 23.22 -12.21
N THR A 10 -14.18 24.03 -12.98
CA THR A 10 -13.72 25.35 -13.46
C THR A 10 -14.60 26.45 -12.91
N THR A 11 -14.01 27.59 -12.54
CA THR A 11 -14.79 28.74 -12.08
C THR A 11 -15.73 29.26 -13.18
N GLY A 12 -16.98 29.55 -12.79
CA GLY A 12 -18.00 30.11 -13.68
C GLY A 12 -17.72 31.57 -14.08
N PRO A 13 -18.44 32.13 -15.07
CA PRO A 13 -18.28 33.51 -15.50
C PRO A 13 -18.51 34.49 -14.33
N GLY A 14 -17.61 35.46 -14.14
CA GLY A 14 -17.73 36.48 -13.09
C GLY A 14 -17.19 36.08 -11.71
N LEU A 15 -16.67 34.86 -11.56
CA LEU A 15 -16.02 34.39 -10.33
C LEU A 15 -14.49 34.53 -10.42
N ARG A 16 -13.85 34.87 -9.29
CA ARG A 16 -12.39 34.90 -9.11
C ARG A 16 -11.98 34.02 -7.92
N SER A 17 -10.68 33.76 -7.82
CA SER A 17 -10.07 32.96 -6.75
C SER A 17 -9.04 33.79 -6.00
N TRP A 18 -9.00 33.69 -4.68
CA TRP A 18 -8.07 34.41 -3.81
C TRP A 18 -7.34 33.47 -2.86
N LEU A 19 -6.04 33.69 -2.69
CA LEU A 19 -5.19 32.94 -1.76
C LEU A 19 -5.31 33.51 -0.33
N PRO A 20 -5.22 32.66 0.70
CA PRO A 20 -5.09 33.11 2.08
C PRO A 20 -3.70 33.71 2.32
N THR A 21 -3.61 34.98 2.71
CA THR A 21 -2.36 35.65 3.11
C THR A 21 -2.36 35.86 4.63
N PRO A 22 -1.45 35.25 5.42
CA PRO A 22 -1.40 35.47 6.86
C PRO A 22 -1.05 36.93 7.18
N GLY A 23 -2.02 37.71 7.65
CA GLY A 23 -1.84 39.11 8.09
C GLY A 23 -1.62 40.13 6.97
N GLY A 24 -1.82 39.77 5.70
CA GLY A 24 -1.69 40.65 4.53
C GLY A 24 -3.00 40.83 3.75
N GLU A 25 -2.98 41.68 2.73
CA GLU A 25 -4.15 41.83 1.84
C GLU A 25 -4.40 40.55 1.02
N PRO A 26 -5.66 40.20 0.74
CA PRO A 26 -6.03 39.05 -0.10
C PRO A 26 -5.42 39.17 -1.50
N THR A 27 -4.68 38.16 -1.94
CA THR A 27 -4.06 38.16 -3.27
C THR A 27 -4.86 37.31 -4.25
N PRO A 28 -5.08 37.78 -5.50
CA PRO A 28 -5.65 36.95 -6.55
C PRO A 28 -4.80 35.70 -6.80
N ALA A 29 -5.44 34.56 -7.00
CA ALA A 29 -4.77 33.32 -7.42
C ALA A 29 -4.45 33.40 -8.92
N ASP A 30 -3.35 34.07 -9.26
CA ASP A 30 -2.77 34.10 -10.61
C ASP A 30 -1.87 32.86 -10.85
N ASP A 31 -1.20 32.77 -12.01
CA ASP A 31 -0.32 31.64 -12.43
C ASP A 31 0.84 31.30 -11.46
N HIS A 32 1.05 32.11 -10.41
CA HIS A 32 2.11 31.92 -9.39
C HIS A 32 1.67 31.07 -8.19
N ALA A 33 0.38 30.70 -8.10
CA ALA A 33 -0.13 29.84 -7.03
C ALA A 33 0.30 28.38 -7.22
N GLY A 34 0.75 27.73 -6.15
CA GLY A 34 1.13 26.31 -6.20
C GLY A 34 -0.06 25.40 -6.51
N PRO A 35 0.13 24.29 -7.26
CA PRO A 35 -0.92 23.29 -7.49
C PRO A 35 -1.56 22.81 -6.18
N GLY A 36 -2.87 22.68 -6.16
CA GLY A 36 -3.61 22.21 -4.98
C GLY A 36 -3.77 23.22 -3.84
N SER A 37 -3.32 24.47 -4.00
CA SER A 37 -3.44 25.50 -2.94
C SER A 37 -4.90 25.78 -2.56
N PRO A 38 -5.21 25.97 -1.27
CA PRO A 38 -6.54 26.38 -0.83
C PRO A 38 -6.85 27.81 -1.28
N VAL A 39 -8.05 28.04 -1.80
CA VAL A 39 -8.51 29.33 -2.32
C VAL A 39 -9.95 29.61 -1.91
N ALA A 40 -10.28 30.89 -1.75
CA ALA A 40 -11.66 31.37 -1.66
C ALA A 40 -12.14 31.69 -3.07
N VAL A 41 -13.32 31.23 -3.46
CA VAL A 41 -13.91 31.44 -4.79
C VAL A 41 -15.22 32.19 -4.64
N GLY A 42 -15.35 33.34 -5.29
CA GLY A 42 -16.49 34.24 -5.13
C GLY A 42 -16.57 35.32 -6.22
N PRO A 43 -17.56 36.24 -6.14
CA PRO A 43 -17.79 37.25 -7.16
C PRO A 43 -16.61 38.22 -7.32
N ALA A 44 -16.16 38.48 -8.54
CA ALA A 44 -14.95 39.27 -8.81
C ALA A 44 -14.95 40.70 -8.23
N GLY A 45 -16.13 41.28 -7.96
CA GLY A 45 -16.30 42.62 -7.37
C GLY A 45 -16.62 42.63 -5.87
N ALA A 46 -16.68 41.48 -5.21
CA ALA A 46 -16.95 41.39 -3.77
C ALA A 46 -15.65 41.43 -2.96
N ASP A 47 -15.71 41.95 -1.72
CA ASP A 47 -14.56 42.04 -0.81
C ASP A 47 -14.18 40.64 -0.27
N PRO A 48 -12.98 40.12 -0.57
CA PRO A 48 -12.54 38.78 -0.18
C PRO A 48 -11.92 38.70 1.23
N VAL A 49 -11.78 39.80 1.98
CA VAL A 49 -11.06 39.82 3.26
C VAL A 49 -11.63 38.84 4.30
N GLU A 50 -12.93 38.87 4.53
CA GLU A 50 -13.56 37.98 5.52
C GLU A 50 -13.59 36.52 5.06
N ALA A 51 -13.75 36.29 3.75
CA ALA A 51 -13.74 34.95 3.17
C ALA A 51 -12.35 34.30 3.28
N THR A 52 -11.29 35.04 2.97
CA THR A 52 -9.90 34.55 3.11
C THR A 52 -9.51 34.34 4.57
N ARG A 53 -10.02 35.16 5.51
CA ARG A 53 -9.88 34.91 6.96
C ARG A 53 -10.53 33.59 7.38
N LYS A 54 -11.77 33.34 6.96
CA LYS A 54 -12.48 32.08 7.25
C LYS A 54 -11.84 30.86 6.58
N LEU A 55 -11.30 31.02 5.37
CA LEU A 55 -10.52 29.99 4.70
C LEU A 55 -9.24 29.66 5.49
N THR A 56 -8.50 30.67 5.94
CA THR A 56 -7.32 30.47 6.81
C THR A 56 -7.72 29.72 8.07
N PHE A 57 -8.83 30.10 8.73
CA PHE A 57 -9.32 29.39 9.90
C PHE A 57 -9.63 27.91 9.62
N LEU A 58 -10.31 27.61 8.50
CA LEU A 58 -10.62 26.26 8.04
C LEU A 58 -9.36 25.43 7.76
N VAL A 59 -8.33 26.03 7.16
CA VAL A 59 -7.07 25.35 6.85
C VAL A 59 -6.23 25.11 8.11
N THR A 60 -6.08 26.13 8.97
CA THR A 60 -5.25 26.04 10.17
C THR A 60 -5.83 25.12 11.25
N HIS A 61 -7.15 25.15 11.46
CA HIS A 61 -7.80 24.38 12.54
C HIS A 61 -8.53 23.12 12.03
N GLY A 62 -8.80 23.03 10.73
CA GLY A 62 -9.34 21.84 10.07
C GLY A 62 -8.23 21.10 9.37
N THR A 63 -8.18 21.22 8.04
CA THR A 63 -7.09 20.72 7.17
C THR A 63 -7.11 21.47 5.84
N GLU A 64 -6.01 21.43 5.08
CA GLU A 64 -6.02 21.88 3.68
C GLU A 64 -7.02 21.09 2.81
N VAL A 65 -7.26 19.81 3.14
CA VAL A 65 -8.21 18.94 2.42
C VAL A 65 -9.64 19.45 2.58
N ALA A 66 -10.01 19.93 3.78
CA ALA A 66 -11.33 20.50 4.05
C ALA A 66 -11.65 21.72 3.17
N ALA A 67 -10.64 22.50 2.75
CA ALA A 67 -10.84 23.62 1.83
C ALA A 67 -11.34 23.19 0.44
N GLY A 68 -11.19 21.92 0.06
CA GLY A 68 -11.72 21.40 -1.20
C GLY A 68 -13.23 21.13 -1.19
N ALA A 69 -13.90 21.24 -0.04
CA ALA A 69 -15.25 20.73 0.14
C ALA A 69 -16.36 21.65 -0.41
N GLY A 70 -16.04 22.90 -0.75
CA GLY A 70 -17.06 23.88 -1.13
C GLY A 70 -17.74 24.55 0.06
N VAL A 71 -17.09 24.62 1.23
CA VAL A 71 -17.64 25.28 2.44
C VAL A 71 -17.98 26.73 2.13
N ASP A 72 -19.20 27.16 2.46
CA ASP A 72 -19.67 28.53 2.40
C ASP A 72 -18.87 29.41 3.39
N LEU A 73 -18.18 30.40 2.84
CA LEU A 73 -17.38 31.40 3.56
C LEU A 73 -18.20 32.69 3.79
N GLY A 74 -19.42 32.78 3.24
CA GLY A 74 -20.31 33.93 3.30
C GLY A 74 -20.15 34.87 2.08
N ASN A 75 -21.12 35.76 1.88
CA ASN A 75 -21.12 36.77 0.81
C ASN A 75 -20.91 36.19 -0.61
N GLY A 76 -21.37 34.96 -0.85
CA GLY A 76 -21.21 34.26 -2.12
C GLY A 76 -19.81 33.65 -2.34
N PHE A 77 -18.96 33.61 -1.31
CA PHE A 77 -17.67 32.92 -1.36
C PHE A 77 -17.77 31.48 -0.89
N THR A 78 -17.04 30.60 -1.55
CA THR A 78 -16.90 29.18 -1.18
C THR A 78 -15.43 28.80 -1.12
N SER A 79 -15.08 27.84 -0.29
CA SER A 79 -13.74 27.26 -0.27
C SER A 79 -13.54 26.31 -1.45
N ALA A 80 -12.36 26.34 -2.06
CA ALA A 80 -11.93 25.36 -3.04
C ALA A 80 -10.42 25.11 -2.94
N ARG A 81 -9.91 24.17 -3.74
CA ARG A 81 -8.48 24.00 -3.99
C ARG A 81 -8.20 24.16 -5.47
N LEU A 82 -7.03 24.68 -5.82
CA LEU A 82 -6.57 24.74 -7.21
C LEU A 82 -6.32 23.34 -7.79
N ALA A 83 -6.27 23.23 -9.12
CA ALA A 83 -5.91 21.99 -9.80
C ALA A 83 -4.56 21.43 -9.28
N GLY A 84 -4.45 20.10 -9.17
CA GLY A 84 -3.29 19.41 -8.61
C GLY A 84 -3.40 19.03 -7.13
N ALA A 85 -4.52 19.34 -6.47
CA ALA A 85 -4.85 18.78 -5.15
C ALA A 85 -4.98 17.25 -5.21
N THR A 86 -4.48 16.57 -4.18
CA THR A 86 -4.64 15.13 -3.97
C THR A 86 -5.98 14.80 -3.29
N GLY A 87 -6.42 13.55 -3.43
CA GLY A 87 -7.69 13.04 -2.89
C GLY A 87 -8.88 13.26 -3.83
N ASP A 88 -10.05 12.84 -3.39
CA ASP A 88 -11.33 13.06 -4.07
C ASP A 88 -12.22 14.02 -3.24
N ARG A 89 -13.30 14.51 -3.84
CA ARG A 89 -14.30 15.37 -3.20
C ARG A 89 -14.88 14.74 -1.93
N ARG A 90 -15.00 13.40 -1.87
CA ARG A 90 -15.46 12.70 -0.66
C ARG A 90 -14.56 12.96 0.55
N ASP A 91 -13.23 12.97 0.35
CA ASP A 91 -12.27 13.19 1.43
C ASP A 91 -12.34 14.64 1.93
N ALA A 92 -12.50 15.59 0.99
CA ALA A 92 -12.70 17.00 1.31
C ALA A 92 -13.96 17.21 2.17
N VAL A 93 -15.09 16.60 1.77
CA VAL A 93 -16.36 16.68 2.50
C VAL A 93 -16.25 16.04 3.89
N LEU A 94 -15.62 14.88 4.02
CA LEU A 94 -15.38 14.23 5.32
C LEU A 94 -14.53 15.10 6.25
N ALA A 95 -13.42 15.66 5.73
CA ALA A 95 -12.54 16.53 6.49
C ALA A 95 -13.25 17.81 6.94
N ALA A 96 -14.06 18.42 6.07
CA ALA A 96 -14.82 19.62 6.40
C ALA A 96 -15.95 19.34 7.39
N MET A 97 -16.69 18.22 7.27
CA MET A 97 -17.72 17.84 8.24
C MET A 97 -17.14 17.57 9.63
N ARG A 98 -15.98 16.92 9.72
CA ARG A 98 -15.31 16.67 11.01
C ARG A 98 -14.92 17.97 11.71
N PHE A 99 -14.54 18.99 10.94
CA PHE A 99 -14.21 20.32 11.45
C PHE A 99 -15.46 21.15 11.83
N LEU A 100 -16.47 21.18 10.97
CA LEU A 100 -17.69 21.98 11.16
C LEU A 100 -18.66 21.38 12.19
N GLY A 101 -18.63 20.07 12.39
CA GLY A 101 -19.59 19.34 13.21
C GLY A 101 -21.02 19.37 12.63
N ALA A 102 -21.98 18.80 13.37
CA ALA A 102 -23.36 18.69 12.92
C ALA A 102 -24.07 20.04 12.77
N TYR A 103 -23.70 21.05 13.58
CA TYR A 103 -24.36 22.35 13.62
C TYR A 103 -24.01 23.24 12.41
N GLU A 104 -22.77 23.24 11.96
CA GLU A 104 -22.32 24.05 10.82
C GLU A 104 -22.30 23.29 9.49
N ALA A 105 -22.72 22.01 9.46
CA ALA A 105 -22.76 21.20 8.24
C ALA A 105 -23.58 21.81 7.08
N HIS A 106 -24.55 22.67 7.39
CA HIS A 106 -25.33 23.41 6.38
C HIS A 106 -24.46 24.30 5.47
N ARG A 107 -23.26 24.69 5.93
CA ARG A 107 -22.29 25.45 5.13
C ARG A 107 -21.68 24.64 3.99
N LEU A 108 -21.83 23.32 3.96
CA LEU A 108 -21.38 22.48 2.84
C LEU A 108 -22.35 22.47 1.65
N GLY A 109 -23.47 23.20 1.76
CA GLY A 109 -24.51 23.28 0.73
C GLY A 109 -25.66 22.31 0.98
N ASP A 110 -26.38 21.96 -0.09
CA ASP A 110 -27.55 21.08 0.01
C ASP A 110 -27.18 19.70 0.57
N ARG A 111 -27.98 19.23 1.53
CA ARG A 111 -27.77 17.96 2.22
C ARG A 111 -27.73 16.78 1.25
N THR A 112 -28.54 16.82 0.19
CA THR A 112 -28.54 15.77 -0.84
C THR A 112 -27.21 15.74 -1.58
N ALA A 113 -26.68 16.91 -1.96
CA ALA A 113 -25.39 17.02 -2.64
C ALA A 113 -24.22 16.51 -1.77
N VAL A 114 -24.25 16.80 -0.47
CA VAL A 114 -23.26 16.28 0.50
C VAL A 114 -23.31 14.75 0.58
N LEU A 115 -24.50 14.16 0.72
CA LEU A 115 -24.65 12.71 0.77
C LEU A 115 -24.23 12.02 -0.54
N VAL A 116 -24.54 12.62 -1.68
CA VAL A 116 -24.09 12.13 -2.99
C VAL A 116 -22.58 12.23 -3.13
N ALA A 117 -21.94 13.27 -2.58
CA ALA A 117 -20.49 13.37 -2.58
C ALA A 117 -19.82 12.27 -1.72
N LEU A 118 -20.47 11.81 -0.65
CA LEU A 118 -19.96 10.77 0.24
C LEU A 118 -20.22 9.35 -0.26
N PHE A 119 -21.40 9.10 -0.84
CA PHE A 119 -21.91 7.76 -1.10
C PHE A 119 -22.34 7.52 -2.57
N GLY A 120 -22.19 8.51 -3.44
CA GLY A 120 -22.58 8.42 -4.85
C GLY A 120 -24.06 8.08 -5.03
N LEU A 121 -24.33 7.09 -5.90
CA LEU A 121 -25.69 6.62 -6.19
C LEU A 121 -26.36 5.88 -5.01
N SER A 122 -25.59 5.51 -3.98
CA SER A 122 -26.11 4.85 -2.77
C SER A 122 -26.69 5.86 -1.76
N ALA A 123 -26.65 7.16 -2.06
CA ALA A 123 -27.20 8.23 -1.23
C ALA A 123 -28.74 8.22 -1.19
N THR A 124 -29.32 7.33 -0.39
CA THR A 124 -30.77 7.25 -0.15
C THR A 124 -31.17 8.03 1.12
N LYS A 125 -32.48 8.28 1.29
CA LYS A 125 -33.01 8.91 2.51
C LYS A 125 -32.64 8.15 3.79
N ARG A 126 -32.61 6.80 3.73
CA ARG A 126 -32.26 5.95 4.87
C ARG A 126 -30.77 6.03 5.20
N VAL A 127 -29.91 5.91 4.20
CA VAL A 127 -28.45 6.10 4.35
C VAL A 127 -28.15 7.49 4.91
N GLY A 128 -28.85 8.53 4.44
CA GLY A 128 -28.71 9.89 4.95
C GLY A 128 -29.19 10.10 6.40
N ALA A 129 -30.09 9.26 6.91
CA ALA A 129 -30.47 9.26 8.32
C ALA A 129 -29.38 8.57 9.17
N ALA A 130 -28.93 7.39 8.75
CA ALA A 130 -27.85 6.65 9.43
C ALA A 130 -26.53 7.44 9.46
N ALA A 131 -26.17 8.14 8.38
CA ALA A 131 -24.98 8.98 8.33
C ALA A 131 -25.08 10.18 9.31
N ASN A 132 -26.26 10.80 9.42
CA ASN A 132 -26.49 11.87 10.38
C ASN A 132 -26.38 11.38 11.83
N GLU A 133 -26.90 10.19 12.11
CA GLU A 133 -26.77 9.55 13.43
C GLU A 133 -25.30 9.24 13.75
N ALA A 134 -24.55 8.69 12.78
CA ALA A 134 -23.12 8.45 12.94
C ALA A 134 -22.34 9.75 13.19
N ILE A 135 -22.69 10.87 12.53
CA ILE A 135 -22.08 12.18 12.79
C ILE A 135 -22.45 12.69 14.19
N ALA A 136 -23.71 12.57 14.59
CA ALA A 136 -24.18 13.04 15.90
C ALA A 136 -23.55 12.25 17.07
N GLU A 137 -23.27 10.96 16.86
CA GLU A 137 -22.56 10.09 17.81
C GLU A 137 -21.03 10.09 17.61
N GLU A 138 -20.49 10.97 16.77
CA GLU A 138 -19.05 11.10 16.47
C GLU A 138 -18.37 9.81 15.97
N ARG A 139 -19.12 8.92 15.30
CA ARG A 139 -18.65 7.66 14.72
C ARG A 139 -17.94 7.88 13.37
N TRP A 140 -16.91 8.74 13.38
CA TRP A 140 -16.18 9.17 12.19
C TRP A 140 -15.51 8.03 11.43
N ALA A 141 -14.92 7.05 12.12
CA ALA A 141 -14.27 5.90 11.49
C ALA A 141 -15.27 5.03 10.70
N ALA A 142 -16.49 4.85 11.22
CA ALA A 142 -17.55 4.13 10.51
C ALA A 142 -18.04 4.92 9.30
N LEU A 143 -18.17 6.24 9.41
CA LEU A 143 -18.53 7.13 8.30
C LEU A 143 -17.48 7.11 7.17
N GLN A 144 -16.19 7.15 7.51
CA GLN A 144 -15.09 7.07 6.55
C GLN A 144 -15.07 5.70 5.84
N LEU A 145 -15.21 4.60 6.58
CA LEU A 145 -15.32 3.27 6.00
C LEU A 145 -16.55 3.16 5.07
N ALA A 146 -17.70 3.66 5.51
CA ALA A 146 -18.92 3.68 4.69
C ALA A 146 -18.71 4.45 3.38
N SER A 147 -18.10 5.63 3.44
CA SER A 147 -17.77 6.41 2.23
C SER A 147 -16.77 5.71 1.32
N ALA A 148 -15.84 4.93 1.88
CA ALA A 148 -14.89 4.13 1.08
C ALA A 148 -15.56 2.94 0.38
N VAL A 149 -16.56 2.31 1.00
CA VAL A 149 -17.21 1.09 0.45
C VAL A 149 -18.49 1.36 -0.33
N SER A 150 -18.91 2.62 -0.46
CA SER A 150 -20.19 3.00 -1.10
C SER A 150 -20.35 2.49 -2.53
N ASP A 151 -19.24 2.35 -3.25
CA ASP A 151 -19.21 1.87 -4.64
C ASP A 151 -19.18 0.32 -4.72
N LEU A 152 -18.94 -0.36 -3.58
CA LEU A 152 -18.81 -1.82 -3.49
C LEU A 152 -20.06 -2.51 -2.95
N VAL A 153 -20.83 -1.84 -2.11
CA VAL A 153 -22.04 -2.37 -1.45
C VAL A 153 -23.29 -1.55 -1.80
N GLY A 154 -24.47 -2.13 -1.62
CA GLY A 154 -25.75 -1.44 -1.81
C GLY A 154 -26.17 -0.59 -0.60
N PRO A 155 -27.23 0.23 -0.74
CA PRO A 155 -27.69 1.15 0.31
C PRO A 155 -28.02 0.46 1.65
N GLU A 156 -28.70 -0.70 1.61
CA GLU A 156 -29.09 -1.42 2.83
C GLU A 156 -27.89 -2.00 3.58
N GLN A 157 -26.82 -2.31 2.84
CA GLN A 157 -25.57 -2.83 3.39
C GLN A 157 -24.72 -1.68 3.94
N LEU A 158 -24.81 -0.51 3.31
CA LEU A 158 -24.16 0.72 3.75
C LEU A 158 -24.71 1.21 5.09
N GLU A 159 -26.03 1.08 5.33
CA GLU A 159 -26.65 1.31 6.65
C GLU A 159 -25.96 0.46 7.74
N GLN A 160 -25.71 -0.82 7.48
CA GLN A 160 -25.03 -1.72 8.43
C GLN A 160 -23.57 -1.33 8.69
N VAL A 161 -22.86 -0.81 7.67
CA VAL A 161 -21.49 -0.30 7.86
C VAL A 161 -21.51 0.98 8.69
N LEU A 162 -22.48 1.86 8.46
CA LEU A 162 -22.69 3.07 9.24
C LEU A 162 -23.07 2.78 10.68
N GLU A 163 -23.64 1.62 11.01
CA GLU A 163 -23.98 1.17 12.37
C GLU A 163 -22.78 0.62 13.17
N LEU A 164 -21.63 0.36 12.51
CA LEU A 164 -20.44 -0.14 13.19
C LEU A 164 -19.98 0.81 14.30
N ARG A 165 -19.52 0.22 15.41
CA ARG A 165 -18.95 0.95 16.55
C ARG A 165 -17.53 0.49 16.80
N ALA A 166 -16.64 1.45 17.00
CA ALA A 166 -15.29 1.18 17.44
C ALA A 166 -15.32 1.01 18.98
N PRO A 167 -14.53 0.10 19.55
CA PRO A 167 -14.33 0.05 20.99
C PRO A 167 -13.83 1.39 21.55
N GLU A 168 -14.21 1.71 22.77
CA GLU A 168 -13.85 2.98 23.43
C GLU A 168 -12.32 3.18 23.48
N GLY A 169 -11.86 4.39 23.14
CA GLY A 169 -10.44 4.72 23.12
C GLY A 169 -9.64 4.08 21.98
N THR A 170 -10.31 3.49 20.98
CA THR A 170 -9.67 2.98 19.74
C THR A 170 -10.16 3.75 18.53
N ASP A 171 -9.28 3.91 17.53
CA ASP A 171 -9.63 4.50 16.23
C ASP A 171 -9.15 3.57 15.09
N PRO A 172 -10.05 2.73 14.53
CA PRO A 172 -9.69 1.83 13.43
C PRO A 172 -9.42 2.58 12.11
N PHE A 173 -9.66 3.89 12.05
CA PHE A 173 -9.40 4.74 10.89
C PHE A 173 -8.60 5.99 11.31
N SER A 174 -7.54 5.77 12.10
CA SER A 174 -6.70 6.88 12.60
C SER A 174 -6.03 7.71 11.50
N HIS A 175 -5.73 7.09 10.34
CA HIS A 175 -5.01 7.70 9.22
C HIS A 175 -5.47 7.13 7.88
N GLY A 176 -5.32 7.93 6.81
CA GLY A 176 -5.64 7.58 5.44
C GLY A 176 -6.89 8.26 4.89
N ALA A 177 -7.02 8.26 3.56
CA ALA A 177 -8.16 8.81 2.85
C ALA A 177 -9.21 7.74 2.51
N ALA A 178 -10.49 8.09 2.54
CA ALA A 178 -11.57 7.19 2.18
C ALA A 178 -11.50 6.80 0.70
N SER A 179 -11.09 7.71 -0.17
CA SER A 179 -10.85 7.44 -1.59
C SER A 179 -9.76 6.38 -1.82
N THR A 180 -8.62 6.49 -1.15
CA THR A 180 -7.52 5.51 -1.27
C THR A 180 -7.94 4.14 -0.75
N LEU A 181 -8.68 4.08 0.37
CA LEU A 181 -9.25 2.82 0.84
C LEU A 181 -10.26 2.24 -0.17
N ALA A 182 -11.08 3.08 -0.81
CA ALA A 182 -12.03 2.65 -1.83
C ALA A 182 -11.33 1.93 -2.99
N ASP A 183 -10.20 2.48 -3.46
CA ASP A 183 -9.38 1.86 -4.51
C ASP A 183 -8.81 0.51 -4.08
N HIS A 184 -8.18 0.44 -2.89
CA HIS A 184 -7.64 -0.81 -2.35
C HIS A 184 -8.72 -1.88 -2.18
N LEU A 185 -9.86 -1.55 -1.58
CA LEU A 185 -10.96 -2.50 -1.41
C LEU A 185 -11.59 -2.90 -2.73
N SER A 186 -11.66 -1.99 -3.72
CA SER A 186 -12.18 -2.31 -5.05
C SER A 186 -11.30 -3.33 -5.77
N GLN A 187 -9.98 -3.15 -5.70
CA GLN A 187 -9.01 -4.09 -6.27
C GLN A 187 -9.16 -5.50 -5.70
N VAL A 188 -9.43 -5.62 -4.39
CA VAL A 188 -9.50 -6.91 -3.69
C VAL A 188 -10.89 -7.54 -3.79
N LEU A 189 -11.96 -6.75 -3.61
CA LEU A 189 -13.30 -7.27 -3.31
C LEU A 189 -14.26 -7.35 -4.50
N THR A 190 -13.96 -6.68 -5.63
CA THR A 190 -14.89 -6.58 -6.79
C THR A 190 -15.34 -7.95 -7.33
N ARG A 191 -14.47 -8.95 -7.26
CA ARG A 191 -14.74 -10.35 -7.66
C ARG A 191 -15.80 -11.07 -6.81
N TYR A 192 -16.05 -10.64 -5.58
CA TYR A 192 -17.03 -11.28 -4.69
C TYR A 192 -18.42 -10.69 -4.91
N GLN A 193 -19.46 -11.47 -4.59
CA GLN A 193 -20.85 -10.99 -4.60
C GLN A 193 -21.09 -9.99 -3.46
N ARG A 194 -22.02 -9.03 -3.66
CA ARG A 194 -22.28 -7.94 -2.69
C ARG A 194 -22.48 -8.41 -1.23
N PRO A 195 -23.29 -9.43 -0.92
CA PRO A 195 -23.44 -9.90 0.48
C PRO A 195 -22.12 -10.36 1.08
N ARG A 196 -21.26 -10.99 0.26
CA ARG A 196 -19.94 -11.46 0.69
C ARG A 196 -18.97 -10.30 0.90
N ARG A 197 -19.04 -9.25 0.09
CA ARG A 197 -18.24 -8.03 0.29
C ARG A 197 -18.52 -7.42 1.66
N LEU A 198 -19.80 -7.29 2.03
CA LEU A 198 -20.18 -6.80 3.36
C LEU A 198 -19.62 -7.68 4.48
N THR A 199 -19.75 -9.02 4.40
CA THR A 199 -19.17 -9.92 5.41
C THR A 199 -17.67 -9.71 5.58
N LEU A 200 -16.93 -9.53 4.48
CA LEU A 200 -15.48 -9.30 4.52
C LEU A 200 -15.13 -7.92 5.10
N ILE A 201 -15.91 -6.87 4.79
CA ILE A 201 -15.74 -5.52 5.33
C ILE A 201 -15.99 -5.50 6.85
N VAL A 202 -17.06 -6.15 7.32
CA VAL A 202 -17.36 -6.25 8.76
C VAL A 202 -16.29 -7.08 9.47
N SER A 203 -15.84 -8.18 8.86
CA SER A 203 -14.75 -8.99 9.40
C SER A 203 -13.41 -8.25 9.46
N LEU A 204 -13.11 -7.38 8.48
CA LEU A 204 -11.95 -6.49 8.49
C LEU A 204 -12.01 -5.51 9.68
N TRP A 205 -13.16 -4.85 9.87
CA TRP A 205 -13.38 -3.95 11.01
C TRP A 205 -13.15 -4.67 12.34
N GLN A 206 -13.77 -5.85 12.52
CA GLN A 206 -13.64 -6.64 13.75
C GLN A 206 -12.19 -7.06 14.01
N HIS A 207 -11.47 -7.46 12.96
CA HIS A 207 -10.07 -7.87 13.06
C HIS A 207 -9.16 -6.72 13.53
N VAL A 208 -9.31 -5.53 12.92
CA VAL A 208 -8.53 -4.33 13.30
C VAL A 208 -8.90 -3.85 14.70
N CYS A 209 -10.20 -3.80 15.03
CA CYS A 209 -10.64 -3.39 16.36
C CYS A 209 -10.12 -4.34 17.46
N ALA A 210 -10.10 -5.65 17.21
CA ALA A 210 -9.52 -6.62 18.15
C ALA A 210 -8.02 -6.35 18.36
N ARG A 211 -7.26 -6.15 17.28
CA ARG A 211 -5.83 -5.83 17.31
C ARG A 211 -5.54 -4.54 18.10
N LEU A 212 -6.32 -3.48 17.86
CA LEU A 212 -6.17 -2.19 18.54
C LEU A 212 -6.51 -2.28 20.02
N LEU A 213 -7.57 -3.02 20.37
CA LEU A 213 -7.92 -3.29 21.76
C LEU A 213 -6.81 -4.05 22.48
N ASP A 214 -6.26 -5.09 21.86
CA ASP A 214 -5.18 -5.87 22.46
C ASP A 214 -3.93 -5.02 22.67
N ARG A 215 -3.56 -4.18 21.70
CA ARG A 215 -2.44 -3.23 21.87
C ARG A 215 -2.69 -2.22 23.00
N LYS A 216 -3.91 -1.68 23.07
CA LYS A 216 -4.31 -0.76 24.14
C LYS A 216 -4.22 -1.45 25.51
N ARG A 217 -4.73 -2.68 25.63
CA ARG A 217 -4.65 -3.49 26.86
C ARG A 217 -3.22 -3.68 27.33
N LEU A 218 -2.28 -3.96 26.43
CA LEU A 218 -0.86 -4.12 26.78
C LEU A 218 -0.24 -2.82 27.30
N VAL A 219 -0.55 -1.67 26.66
CA VAL A 219 -0.09 -0.34 27.12
C VAL A 219 -0.69 0.01 28.48
N ASP A 220 -2.00 -0.20 28.65
CA ASP A 220 -2.70 0.06 29.90
C ASP A 220 -2.17 -0.84 31.02
N LEU A 221 -1.91 -2.12 30.75
CA LEU A 221 -1.29 -3.06 31.69
C LEU A 221 0.08 -2.57 32.15
N ALA A 222 0.96 -2.18 31.23
CA ALA A 222 2.27 -1.64 31.59
C ALA A 222 2.16 -0.38 32.46
N ALA A 223 1.18 0.49 32.19
CA ALA A 223 0.93 1.70 32.98
C ALA A 223 0.40 1.41 34.40
N THR A 224 -0.22 0.25 34.64
CA THR A 224 -0.61 -0.17 36.01
C THR A 224 0.55 -0.61 36.88
N GLN A 225 1.72 -0.89 36.29
CA GLN A 225 2.87 -1.43 37.01
C GLN A 225 3.73 -0.31 37.58
N THR A 226 4.36 -0.58 38.72
CA THR A 226 5.30 0.33 39.37
C THR A 226 6.51 0.55 38.46
N SER A 227 7.15 1.72 38.55
CA SER A 227 8.34 2.04 37.75
C SER A 227 9.49 1.03 37.94
N ALA A 228 10.27 0.83 36.87
CA ALA A 228 11.33 -0.18 36.77
C ALA A 228 12.56 0.15 37.63
N ASP A 229 12.78 1.41 37.98
CA ASP A 229 13.80 1.87 38.94
C ASP A 229 13.71 1.19 40.32
N ARG A 230 12.56 0.63 40.66
CA ARG A 230 12.34 -0.09 41.93
C ARG A 230 12.72 -1.57 41.88
N VAL A 231 13.01 -2.13 40.71
CA VAL A 231 13.40 -3.55 40.55
C VAL A 231 14.68 -3.83 41.32
N ASP A 232 15.69 -2.97 41.23
CA ASP A 232 16.99 -3.18 41.90
C ASP A 232 16.87 -3.21 43.43
N ARG A 233 16.02 -2.33 43.99
CA ARG A 233 15.75 -2.31 45.45
C ARG A 233 15.03 -3.58 45.90
N LEU A 234 14.12 -4.10 45.08
CA LEU A 234 13.45 -5.37 45.36
C LEU A 234 14.39 -6.56 45.19
N ARG A 235 15.27 -6.54 44.18
CA ARG A 235 16.29 -7.57 43.95
C ARG A 235 17.22 -7.68 45.15
N GLU A 236 17.71 -6.55 45.65
CA GLU A 236 18.52 -6.51 46.87
C GLU A 236 17.75 -7.03 48.09
N ARG A 237 16.49 -6.63 48.24
CA ARG A 237 15.64 -7.09 49.34
C ARG A 237 15.40 -8.60 49.31
N HIS A 238 15.19 -9.17 48.12
CA HIS A 238 15.03 -10.61 47.91
C HIS A 238 16.34 -11.35 48.22
N ARG A 239 17.47 -10.84 47.70
CA ARG A 239 18.81 -11.39 47.98
C ARG A 239 19.13 -11.44 49.47
N VAL A 240 18.97 -10.32 50.20
CA VAL A 240 19.21 -10.27 51.65
C VAL A 240 18.37 -11.30 52.40
N HIS A 241 17.12 -11.52 51.99
CA HIS A 241 16.25 -12.51 52.62
C HIS A 241 16.76 -13.95 52.45
N PHE A 242 17.31 -14.30 51.28
CA PHE A 242 17.93 -15.61 51.07
C PHE A 242 19.30 -15.71 51.75
N ASP A 243 20.10 -14.65 51.74
CA ASP A 243 21.39 -14.56 52.45
C ASP A 243 21.22 -14.76 53.97
N GLU A 244 20.16 -14.22 54.58
CA GLU A 244 19.82 -14.46 55.99
C GLU A 244 19.69 -15.97 56.29
N SER A 245 19.12 -16.74 55.37
CA SER A 245 18.97 -18.19 55.54
C SER A 245 20.32 -18.93 55.46
N ILE A 246 21.22 -18.47 54.59
CA ILE A 246 22.60 -18.98 54.46
C ILE A 246 23.36 -18.67 55.75
N VAL A 247 23.28 -17.44 56.25
CA VAL A 247 23.93 -17.03 57.51
C VAL A 247 23.44 -17.87 58.68
N GLN A 248 22.13 -18.15 58.77
CA GLN A 248 21.59 -19.04 59.81
C GLN A 248 22.14 -20.46 59.70
N GLN A 249 22.26 -21.03 58.50
CA GLN A 249 22.85 -22.36 58.31
C GLN A 249 24.35 -22.38 58.64
N LEU A 250 25.08 -21.33 58.26
CA LEU A 250 26.48 -21.15 58.63
C LEU A 250 26.64 -21.10 60.16
N ILE A 251 25.80 -20.33 60.85
CA ILE A 251 25.79 -20.25 62.32
C ILE A 251 25.49 -21.61 62.95
N CYS A 252 24.52 -22.36 62.41
CA CYS A 252 24.23 -23.71 62.89
C CYS A 252 25.39 -24.68 62.69
N GLY A 253 26.14 -24.55 61.58
CA GLY A 253 27.26 -25.44 61.26
C GLY A 253 28.59 -25.10 61.94
N VAL A 254 28.82 -23.83 62.23
CA VAL A 254 30.13 -23.31 62.69
C VAL A 254 30.07 -22.62 64.06
N GLY A 255 28.89 -22.25 64.55
CA GLY A 255 28.65 -21.57 65.82
C GLY A 255 28.21 -20.10 65.68
N VAL A 256 27.81 -19.47 66.81
CA VAL A 256 27.13 -18.15 66.86
C VAL A 256 27.97 -16.97 66.32
N ASN A 257 29.30 -17.12 66.23
CA ASN A 257 30.22 -16.11 65.70
C ASN A 257 31.32 -16.77 64.85
N PRO A 258 31.05 -17.17 63.59
CA PRO A 258 32.05 -17.80 62.74
C PRO A 258 33.16 -16.81 62.39
N THR A 259 34.42 -17.24 62.48
CA THR A 259 35.55 -16.45 61.95
C THR A 259 35.47 -16.39 60.42
N LEU A 260 36.07 -15.38 59.78
CA LEU A 260 36.13 -15.29 58.31
C LEU A 260 36.72 -16.56 57.67
N ALA A 261 37.74 -17.15 58.30
CA ALA A 261 38.33 -18.40 57.81
C ALA A 261 37.38 -19.59 57.94
N ALA A 262 36.53 -19.63 58.98
CA ALA A 262 35.54 -20.68 59.16
C ALA A 262 34.36 -20.52 58.20
N ALA A 263 33.94 -19.28 57.93
CA ALA A 263 32.96 -18.95 56.90
C ALA A 263 33.46 -19.33 55.50
N ALA A 264 34.71 -19.01 55.16
CA ALA A 264 35.31 -19.32 53.86
C ALA A 264 35.49 -20.83 53.59
N ARG A 265 35.56 -21.66 54.64
CA ARG A 265 35.66 -23.13 54.53
C ARG A 265 34.31 -23.83 54.59
N TRP A 266 33.27 -23.14 55.04
CA TRP A 266 31.95 -23.71 55.14
C TRP A 266 31.41 -23.98 53.74
N GLN A 267 30.88 -25.20 53.55
CA GLN A 267 30.13 -25.56 52.36
C GLN A 267 28.68 -25.82 52.78
N PRO A 268 27.69 -25.35 51.99
CA PRO A 268 26.31 -25.68 52.24
C PRO A 268 26.11 -27.20 52.16
N PRO A 269 25.19 -27.78 52.95
CA PRO A 269 24.82 -29.18 52.81
C PRO A 269 24.39 -29.52 51.38
N VAL A 270 24.67 -30.75 50.92
CA VAL A 270 24.37 -31.18 49.54
C VAL A 270 22.90 -31.02 49.12
N TRP A 271 21.97 -31.07 50.09
CA TRP A 271 20.54 -30.88 49.85
C TRP A 271 20.09 -29.42 49.78
N PHE A 272 20.98 -28.47 50.10
CA PHE A 272 20.64 -27.06 50.22
C PHE A 272 20.17 -26.47 48.89
N THR A 273 20.81 -26.84 47.77
CA THR A 273 20.45 -26.36 46.44
C THR A 273 19.02 -26.74 46.05
N ALA A 274 18.61 -27.99 46.29
CA ALA A 274 17.24 -28.44 46.00
C ALA A 274 16.21 -27.68 46.85
N ARG A 275 16.54 -27.38 48.12
CA ARG A 275 15.69 -26.57 49.00
C ARG A 275 15.59 -25.11 48.56
N GLU A 276 16.66 -24.50 48.08
CA GLU A 276 16.61 -23.14 47.52
C GLU A 276 15.75 -23.10 46.25
N LEU A 277 15.92 -24.08 45.35
CA LEU A 277 15.09 -24.19 44.15
C LEU A 277 13.62 -24.46 44.47
N GLU A 278 13.30 -25.21 45.53
CA GLU A 278 11.93 -25.38 46.02
C GLU A 278 11.32 -24.02 46.41
N HIS A 279 12.05 -23.19 47.17
CA HIS A 279 11.57 -21.85 47.52
C HIS A 279 11.40 -20.94 46.30
N LEU A 280 12.31 -21.01 45.34
CA LEU A 280 12.23 -20.23 44.10
C LEU A 280 11.09 -20.71 43.19
N LEU A 281 10.80 -22.00 43.14
CA LEU A 281 9.62 -22.57 42.50
C LEU A 281 8.33 -21.98 43.11
N HIS A 282 8.24 -21.92 44.44
CA HIS A 282 7.08 -21.30 45.12
C HIS A 282 6.95 -19.81 44.80
N ASP A 283 8.08 -19.10 44.75
CA ASP A 283 8.09 -17.68 44.38
C ASP A 283 7.69 -17.47 42.91
N ALA A 284 8.10 -18.37 42.02
CA ALA A 284 7.72 -18.33 40.61
C ALA A 284 6.22 -18.57 40.41
N ILE A 285 5.65 -19.56 41.11
CA ILE A 285 4.20 -19.80 41.15
C ILE A 285 3.46 -18.54 41.65
N ALA A 286 3.91 -17.96 42.76
CA ALA A 286 3.28 -16.77 43.32
C ALA A 286 3.38 -15.54 42.41
N ALA A 287 4.56 -15.30 41.79
CA ALA A 287 4.74 -14.22 40.84
C ALA A 287 3.88 -14.41 39.57
N THR A 288 3.80 -15.64 39.06
CA THR A 288 2.94 -16.01 37.91
C THR A 288 1.47 -15.70 38.20
N ALA A 289 0.97 -16.09 39.38
CA ALA A 289 -0.40 -15.80 39.80
C ALA A 289 -0.67 -14.29 39.90
N LEU A 290 0.28 -13.51 40.46
CA LEU A 290 0.16 -12.05 40.54
C LEU A 290 0.14 -11.39 39.16
N LEU A 291 0.98 -11.85 38.22
CA LEU A 291 1.05 -11.32 36.86
C LEU A 291 -0.24 -11.60 36.07
N ARG A 292 -0.74 -12.83 36.12
CA ARG A 292 -2.01 -13.20 35.48
C ARG A 292 -3.20 -12.46 36.08
N PHE A 293 -3.21 -12.30 37.41
CA PHE A 293 -4.21 -11.47 38.09
C PHE A 293 -4.12 -10.00 37.64
N ALA A 294 -2.92 -9.43 37.55
CA ALA A 294 -2.70 -8.06 37.10
C ALA A 294 -3.27 -7.81 35.70
N ARG A 295 -3.01 -8.75 34.78
CA ARG A 295 -3.53 -8.71 33.41
C ARG A 295 -5.06 -8.67 33.39
N THR A 296 -5.73 -9.65 34.00
CA THR A 296 -7.21 -9.68 34.01
C THR A 296 -7.82 -8.50 34.74
N MET A 297 -7.17 -8.00 35.81
CA MET A 297 -7.63 -6.82 36.54
C MET A 297 -7.56 -5.56 35.66
N SER A 298 -6.52 -5.43 34.84
CA SER A 298 -6.37 -4.34 33.87
C SER A 298 -7.38 -4.44 32.73
N ASP A 299 -7.62 -5.66 32.22
CA ASP A 299 -8.43 -5.88 31.01
C ASP A 299 -9.94 -5.81 31.26
N GLU A 300 -10.42 -6.27 32.43
CA GLU A 300 -11.87 -6.48 32.67
C GLU A 300 -12.40 -5.83 33.95
N SER A 301 -11.72 -6.02 35.09
CA SER A 301 -11.92 -5.34 36.40
C SER A 301 -11.42 -6.21 37.55
N LEU A 302 -11.32 -5.62 38.75
CA LEU A 302 -11.00 -6.35 39.98
C LEU A 302 -11.98 -7.48 40.30
N ALA A 303 -13.29 -7.26 40.16
CA ALA A 303 -14.30 -8.27 40.50
C ALA A 303 -14.22 -9.50 39.58
N VAL A 304 -13.94 -9.28 38.29
CA VAL A 304 -13.75 -10.37 37.33
C VAL A 304 -12.44 -11.11 37.59
N ALA A 305 -11.35 -10.38 37.83
CA ALA A 305 -10.06 -10.98 38.16
C ALA A 305 -10.13 -11.83 39.44
N ALA A 306 -10.79 -11.33 40.49
CA ALA A 306 -10.99 -12.05 41.75
C ALA A 306 -11.73 -13.37 41.56
N ARG A 307 -12.79 -13.40 40.75
CA ARG A 307 -13.53 -14.63 40.45
C ARG A 307 -12.72 -15.59 39.58
N ARG A 308 -12.10 -15.09 38.50
CA ARG A 308 -11.38 -15.93 37.52
C ARG A 308 -10.14 -16.60 38.12
N HIS A 309 -9.39 -15.87 38.95
CA HIS A 309 -8.10 -16.33 39.48
C HIS A 309 -8.16 -16.79 40.93
N HIS A 310 -9.35 -17.01 41.51
CA HIS A 310 -9.48 -17.42 42.91
C HIS A 310 -8.70 -18.70 43.22
N ASP A 311 -8.93 -19.77 42.44
CA ASP A 311 -8.31 -21.07 42.69
C ASP A 311 -6.80 -21.05 42.38
N GLU A 312 -6.39 -20.25 41.39
CA GLU A 312 -4.99 -19.98 41.07
C GLU A 312 -4.28 -19.28 42.24
N LEU A 313 -4.86 -18.20 42.77
CA LEU A 313 -4.32 -17.48 43.93
C LEU A 313 -4.30 -18.38 45.18
N ALA A 314 -5.31 -19.20 45.40
CA ALA A 314 -5.36 -20.14 46.53
C ALA A 314 -4.28 -21.22 46.43
N ALA A 315 -4.04 -21.77 45.23
CA ALA A 315 -2.97 -22.73 44.98
C ALA A 315 -1.58 -22.10 45.22
N ALA A 316 -1.37 -20.86 44.78
CA ALA A 316 -0.15 -20.10 45.03
C ALA A 316 0.03 -19.74 46.52
N ASP A 317 -1.02 -19.30 47.22
CA ASP A 317 -0.97 -18.99 48.66
C ASP A 317 -0.54 -20.21 49.49
N ALA A 318 -1.00 -21.40 49.10
CA ALA A 318 -0.67 -22.65 49.76
C ALA A 318 0.82 -23.03 49.67
N CYS A 319 1.61 -22.39 48.79
CA CYS A 319 3.05 -22.65 48.66
C CYS A 319 3.83 -22.00 49.82
N LEU A 320 3.42 -20.84 50.32
CA LEU A 320 4.14 -20.11 51.36
C LEU A 320 3.49 -20.31 52.74
N LYS A 321 4.17 -21.00 53.67
CA LYS A 321 3.67 -21.23 55.05
C LYS A 321 3.78 -19.97 55.92
N GLN A 322 3.00 -19.92 57.01
CA GLN A 322 2.95 -18.76 57.92
C GLN A 322 4.33 -18.28 58.43
N PRO A 323 5.27 -19.13 58.90
CA PRO A 323 6.58 -18.66 59.34
C PRO A 323 7.38 -17.98 58.21
N ALA A 324 7.28 -18.50 56.99
CA ALA A 324 7.93 -17.94 55.81
C ALA A 324 7.30 -16.60 55.40
N ARG A 325 5.96 -16.46 55.52
CA ARG A 325 5.25 -15.17 55.33
C ARG A 325 5.73 -14.12 56.32
N THR A 326 5.86 -14.49 57.60
CA THR A 326 6.39 -13.59 58.64
C THR A 326 7.84 -13.20 58.32
N ALA A 327 8.70 -14.15 57.96
CA ALA A 327 10.09 -13.87 57.60
C ALA A 327 10.21 -12.94 56.38
N ALA A 328 9.44 -13.16 55.32
CA ALA A 328 9.42 -12.30 54.13
C ALA A 328 8.98 -10.86 54.44
N THR A 329 8.18 -10.66 55.50
CA THR A 329 7.69 -9.34 55.94
C THR A 329 8.67 -8.63 56.90
N ARG A 330 9.52 -9.38 57.62
CA ARG A 330 10.46 -8.80 58.61
C ARG A 330 11.46 -7.88 57.94
N ARG A 331 11.43 -6.60 58.27
CA ARG A 331 12.19 -5.54 57.61
C ARG A 331 13.32 -5.04 58.52
N PRO A 332 14.59 -5.11 58.09
CA PRO A 332 15.68 -4.35 58.72
C PRO A 332 15.41 -2.83 58.61
N GLU A 333 15.87 -2.04 59.58
CA GLU A 333 15.68 -0.59 59.54
C GLU A 333 16.30 0.01 58.27
N GLY A 334 15.56 0.87 57.56
CA GLY A 334 15.98 1.47 56.28
C GLY A 334 15.82 0.58 55.04
N ALA A 335 15.45 -0.70 55.18
CA ALA A 335 15.24 -1.58 54.03
C ALA A 335 13.96 -1.24 53.22
N TYR A 336 13.92 -1.70 51.97
CA TYR A 336 12.80 -1.47 51.06
C TYR A 336 11.46 -1.95 51.66
N SER A 337 10.38 -1.19 51.44
CA SER A 337 9.10 -1.34 52.16
C SER A 337 8.25 -2.54 51.73
N HIS A 338 8.52 -3.12 50.56
CA HIS A 338 7.78 -4.27 50.05
C HIS A 338 8.34 -5.58 50.63
N PRO A 339 7.51 -6.63 50.81
CA PRO A 339 7.97 -7.94 51.24
C PRO A 339 9.09 -8.51 50.34
N ALA A 340 9.93 -9.38 50.90
CA ALA A 340 11.00 -9.99 50.11
C ALA A 340 10.49 -11.03 49.09
N ARG A 341 9.32 -11.64 49.35
CA ARG A 341 8.77 -12.74 48.55
C ARG A 341 7.35 -12.43 48.07
N PRO A 342 7.01 -12.74 46.80
CA PRO A 342 5.70 -12.43 46.20
C PRO A 342 4.53 -13.15 46.89
N GLY A 343 4.76 -14.35 47.44
CA GLY A 343 3.71 -15.12 48.13
C GLY A 343 3.05 -14.38 49.30
N ARG A 344 3.70 -13.36 49.88
CA ARG A 344 3.08 -12.51 50.90
C ARG A 344 1.96 -11.65 50.33
N TYR A 345 2.09 -11.15 49.09
CA TYR A 345 1.05 -10.38 48.42
C TYR A 345 -0.06 -11.26 47.87
N VAL A 346 0.25 -12.46 47.36
CA VAL A 346 -0.78 -13.46 47.05
C VAL A 346 -1.66 -13.73 48.28
N HIS A 347 -1.03 -13.90 49.45
CA HIS A 347 -1.76 -14.08 50.71
C HIS A 347 -2.69 -12.90 51.06
N ASP A 348 -2.22 -11.66 50.86
CA ASP A 348 -3.05 -10.48 51.07
C ASP A 348 -4.27 -10.47 50.13
N LEU A 349 -4.10 -10.88 48.87
CA LEU A 349 -5.20 -10.93 47.90
C LEU A 349 -6.22 -12.01 48.25
N VAL A 350 -5.79 -13.23 48.57
CA VAL A 350 -6.69 -14.35 48.93
C VAL A 350 -7.53 -14.03 50.17
N ASN A 351 -6.93 -13.41 51.19
CA ASN A 351 -7.67 -13.08 52.41
C ASN A 351 -8.66 -11.92 52.23
N LEU A 352 -8.44 -11.05 51.23
CA LEU A 352 -9.22 -9.84 51.04
C LEU A 352 -10.31 -9.99 49.97
N LEU A 353 -10.09 -10.87 48.98
CA LEU A 353 -10.96 -11.04 47.82
C LEU A 353 -11.79 -12.32 47.97
N HIS A 354 -13.09 -12.13 48.20
CA HIS A 354 -14.07 -13.22 48.15
C HIS A 354 -14.82 -13.21 46.80
N PRO A 355 -15.00 -14.37 46.13
CA PRO A 355 -15.61 -14.44 44.79
C PRO A 355 -17.01 -13.82 44.67
N GLU A 356 -17.79 -13.86 45.76
CA GLU A 356 -19.18 -13.38 45.81
C GLU A 356 -19.32 -11.93 46.28
N GLN A 357 -18.22 -11.29 46.74
CA GLN A 357 -18.26 -9.95 47.30
C GLN A 357 -17.88 -8.89 46.26
N VAL A 358 -18.69 -7.84 46.15
CA VAL A 358 -18.32 -6.65 45.36
C VAL A 358 -17.23 -5.87 46.11
N PRO A 359 -16.04 -5.64 45.53
CA PRO A 359 -14.95 -4.93 46.19
C PRO A 359 -15.33 -3.48 46.48
N THR A 360 -15.03 -2.99 47.68
CA THR A 360 -15.13 -1.55 47.98
C THR A 360 -13.98 -0.78 47.32
N ARG A 361 -14.14 0.53 47.09
CA ARG A 361 -13.06 1.39 46.56
C ARG A 361 -11.77 1.31 47.38
N LYS A 362 -11.88 1.15 48.71
CA LYS A 362 -10.72 0.98 49.61
C LYS A 362 -9.98 -0.33 49.35
N ILE A 363 -10.72 -1.42 49.16
CA ILE A 363 -10.17 -2.73 48.77
C ILE A 363 -9.48 -2.61 47.41
N GLU A 364 -10.12 -1.93 46.47
CA GLU A 364 -9.57 -1.74 45.12
C GLU A 364 -8.23 -0.99 45.13
N THR A 365 -8.12 0.13 45.85
CA THR A 365 -6.83 0.84 46.00
C THR A 365 -5.76 -0.05 46.63
N TYR A 366 -6.11 -0.78 47.69
CA TYR A 366 -5.18 -1.66 48.40
C TYR A 366 -4.66 -2.81 47.52
N VAL A 367 -5.53 -3.38 46.67
CA VAL A 367 -5.16 -4.42 45.71
C VAL A 367 -4.28 -3.84 44.60
N LYS A 368 -4.65 -2.69 44.04
CA LYS A 368 -3.86 -2.00 43.00
C LYS A 368 -2.41 -1.76 43.44
N GLU A 369 -2.18 -1.31 44.66
CA GLU A 369 -0.83 -1.10 45.21
C GLU A 369 0.03 -2.38 45.24
N ARG A 370 -0.57 -3.55 45.48
CA ARG A 370 0.15 -4.84 45.54
C ARG A 370 0.38 -5.43 44.17
N VAL A 371 -0.64 -5.36 43.33
CA VAL A 371 -0.63 -5.89 41.96
C VAL A 371 0.28 -5.06 41.06
N ALA A 372 0.46 -3.77 41.34
CA ALA A 372 1.44 -2.92 40.67
C ALA A 372 2.91 -3.39 40.86
N MET A 373 3.18 -4.32 41.78
CA MET A 373 4.52 -4.90 41.98
C MET A 373 4.70 -6.23 41.24
N ALA A 374 3.67 -6.74 40.54
CA ALA A 374 3.71 -8.06 39.90
C ALA A 374 4.87 -8.17 38.90
N ARG A 375 5.07 -7.18 38.03
CA ARG A 375 6.23 -7.14 37.10
C ARG A 375 7.56 -7.25 37.85
N ASN A 376 7.73 -6.44 38.90
CA ASN A 376 9.00 -6.37 39.63
C ASN A 376 9.33 -7.68 40.34
N TYR A 377 8.34 -8.33 40.96
CA TYR A 377 8.55 -9.67 41.53
C TYR A 377 8.84 -10.70 40.45
N GLY A 378 8.14 -10.65 39.32
CA GLY A 378 8.39 -11.59 38.22
C GLY A 378 9.83 -11.51 37.73
N VAL A 379 10.35 -10.30 37.45
CA VAL A 379 11.74 -10.09 37.02
C VAL A 379 12.74 -10.59 38.08
N VAL A 380 12.56 -10.18 39.35
CA VAL A 380 13.47 -10.57 40.44
C VAL A 380 13.51 -12.08 40.64
N VAL A 381 12.36 -12.75 40.59
CA VAL A 381 12.28 -14.20 40.79
C VAL A 381 12.85 -14.94 39.59
N LEU A 382 12.56 -14.48 38.36
CA LEU A 382 13.12 -15.06 37.15
C LEU A 382 14.66 -14.99 37.19
N ASP A 383 15.23 -13.82 37.48
CA ASP A 383 16.68 -13.62 37.64
C ASP A 383 17.29 -14.54 38.70
N ALA A 384 16.61 -14.69 39.85
CA ALA A 384 17.08 -15.53 40.95
C ALA A 384 17.10 -17.01 40.57
N VAL A 385 16.08 -17.50 39.84
CA VAL A 385 16.04 -18.86 39.30
C VAL A 385 17.17 -19.08 38.30
N THR A 386 17.33 -18.18 37.31
CA THR A 386 18.40 -18.24 36.30
C THR A 386 19.77 -18.32 36.96
N THR A 387 20.03 -17.42 37.91
CA THR A 387 21.30 -17.33 38.63
C THR A 387 21.59 -18.63 39.39
N ARG A 388 20.59 -19.16 40.11
CA ARG A 388 20.75 -20.37 40.93
C ARG A 388 21.02 -21.61 40.09
N ILE A 389 20.32 -21.78 38.96
CA ILE A 389 20.53 -22.93 38.06
C ILE A 389 21.90 -22.82 37.37
N THR A 390 22.30 -21.62 36.95
CA THR A 390 23.60 -21.39 36.28
C THR A 390 24.77 -21.68 37.21
N ILE A 391 24.70 -21.24 38.48
CA ILE A 391 25.75 -21.50 39.49
C ILE A 391 25.91 -22.99 39.80
N MET A 392 24.86 -23.80 39.61
CA MET A 392 24.90 -25.23 39.89
C MET A 392 25.81 -26.02 38.93
N ASP A 393 26.13 -25.49 37.74
CA ASP A 393 27.06 -26.09 36.78
C ASP A 393 26.85 -27.60 36.56
N GLU A 394 25.60 -27.99 36.30
CA GLU A 394 25.15 -29.38 36.09
C GLU A 394 25.35 -30.35 37.27
N GLN A 395 25.70 -29.87 38.47
CA GLN A 395 25.76 -30.73 39.66
C GLN A 395 24.39 -31.37 39.96
N PRO A 396 24.34 -32.69 40.22
CA PRO A 396 23.08 -33.38 40.46
C PRO A 396 22.45 -32.90 41.77
N LEU A 397 21.12 -32.71 41.74
CA LEU A 397 20.35 -32.33 42.91
C LEU A 397 20.25 -33.47 43.92
N HIS A 398 20.38 -33.13 45.20
CA HIS A 398 20.11 -34.03 46.31
C HIS A 398 18.90 -33.52 47.10
N ASN A 399 17.86 -34.33 47.27
CA ASN A 399 16.69 -33.92 48.05
C ASN A 399 16.88 -34.09 49.57
N CYS A 400 17.68 -35.09 49.96
CA CYS A 400 17.99 -35.45 51.35
C CYS A 400 19.47 -35.85 51.46
N TRP A 401 19.98 -35.90 52.70
CA TRP A 401 21.40 -36.18 53.01
C TRP A 401 21.90 -37.54 52.49
N ASP A 402 21.01 -38.51 52.30
CA ASP A 402 21.28 -39.88 51.84
C ASP A 402 20.79 -40.13 50.40
N THR A 403 20.26 -39.12 49.71
CA THR A 403 19.67 -39.29 48.36
C THR A 403 18.58 -40.36 48.37
N CYS A 404 17.76 -40.38 49.42
CA CYS A 404 16.62 -41.28 49.64
C CYS A 404 15.46 -41.14 48.65
N LYS A 405 15.30 -39.97 48.02
CA LYS A 405 14.20 -39.64 47.10
C LYS A 405 14.66 -38.61 46.06
N PRO A 406 14.09 -38.62 44.84
CA PRO A 406 14.31 -37.53 43.88
C PRO A 406 13.70 -36.23 44.39
N TRP A 407 14.17 -35.08 43.88
CA TRP A 407 13.57 -33.78 44.18
C TRP A 407 12.13 -33.72 43.66
N GLN A 408 11.17 -33.46 44.53
CA GLN A 408 9.75 -33.41 44.18
C GLN A 408 9.03 -32.36 45.02
N ASP A 409 8.01 -31.75 44.42
CA ASP A 409 7.15 -30.80 45.12
C ASP A 409 5.67 -31.06 44.79
N ALA A 410 4.91 -31.46 45.81
CA ALA A 410 3.47 -31.72 45.68
C ALA A 410 2.64 -30.45 45.37
N LYS A 411 3.20 -29.25 45.59
CA LYS A 411 2.55 -27.97 45.28
C LYS A 411 2.50 -27.71 43.78
N LEU A 412 3.48 -28.17 43.01
CA LEU A 412 3.46 -28.05 41.55
C LEU A 412 2.23 -28.77 40.96
N ARG A 413 1.93 -29.99 41.41
CA ARG A 413 0.73 -30.71 40.97
C ARG A 413 -0.57 -29.98 41.34
N LYS A 414 -0.64 -29.38 42.54
CA LYS A 414 -1.79 -28.57 42.96
C LYS A 414 -1.95 -27.31 42.10
N TRP A 415 -0.84 -26.66 41.76
CA TRP A 415 -0.81 -25.54 40.82
C TRP A 415 -1.34 -25.94 39.44
N ARG A 416 -0.91 -27.08 38.90
CA ARG A 416 -1.43 -27.61 37.63
C ARG A 416 -2.91 -27.96 37.68
N ALA A 417 -3.39 -28.48 38.80
CA ALA A 417 -4.82 -28.75 38.96
C ALA A 417 -5.68 -27.46 38.90
N ALA A 418 -5.13 -26.33 39.37
CA ALA A 418 -5.83 -25.04 39.36
C ALA A 418 -5.69 -24.28 38.03
N THR A 419 -4.55 -24.42 37.33
CA THR A 419 -4.20 -23.55 36.19
C THR A 419 -4.04 -24.26 34.85
N GLY A 420 -3.92 -25.59 34.86
CA GLY A 420 -3.54 -26.36 33.69
C GLY A 420 -2.12 -26.04 33.19
N PHE A 421 -1.93 -26.16 31.88
CA PHE A 421 -0.69 -25.87 31.19
C PHE A 421 -0.91 -24.75 30.17
N HIS A 422 -0.06 -23.72 30.19
CA HIS A 422 -0.10 -22.68 29.16
C HIS A 422 0.59 -23.16 27.87
N ARG A 423 1.76 -23.78 28.01
CA ARG A 423 2.47 -24.46 26.93
C ARG A 423 2.09 -25.93 26.86
N ALA A 424 2.04 -26.49 25.65
CA ALA A 424 1.77 -27.91 25.47
C ALA A 424 2.89 -28.76 26.11
N PRO A 425 2.62 -29.56 27.16
CA PRO A 425 3.67 -30.33 27.82
C PRO A 425 4.25 -31.43 26.92
N GLY A 426 3.48 -31.90 25.93
CA GLY A 426 3.92 -32.86 24.93
C GLY A 426 4.93 -32.32 23.92
N GLU A 427 5.12 -30.99 23.87
CA GLU A 427 6.10 -30.33 22.99
C GLU A 427 7.29 -29.76 23.78
N TRP A 428 7.32 -30.00 25.10
CA TRP A 428 8.35 -29.46 25.98
C TRP A 428 9.63 -30.31 25.96
N GLU A 429 10.60 -29.89 25.16
CA GLU A 429 11.85 -30.61 24.89
C GLU A 429 13.04 -30.13 25.75
N GLN A 430 12.77 -29.36 26.81
CA GLN A 430 13.82 -28.96 27.76
C GLN A 430 14.37 -30.21 28.49
N PRO A 431 15.70 -30.45 28.46
CA PRO A 431 16.32 -31.48 29.29
C PRO A 431 16.06 -31.20 30.78
N PRO A 432 15.66 -32.21 31.57
CA PRO A 432 15.43 -32.01 33.00
C PRO A 432 16.74 -31.74 33.73
N LEU A 433 16.68 -31.00 34.85
CA LEU A 433 17.81 -30.87 35.76
C LEU A 433 18.29 -32.24 36.26
N ALA A 434 19.60 -32.41 36.42
CA ALA A 434 20.17 -33.65 36.91
C ALA A 434 19.78 -33.90 38.38
N ASP A 435 19.47 -35.15 38.72
CA ASP A 435 19.16 -35.59 40.08
C ASP A 435 20.11 -36.74 40.45
N ALA A 436 20.57 -36.75 41.70
CA ALA A 436 21.45 -37.80 42.20
C ALA A 436 20.70 -39.13 42.43
N HIS A 437 19.38 -39.08 42.60
CA HIS A 437 18.53 -40.26 42.78
C HIS A 437 18.30 -40.99 41.43
N PRO A 438 18.42 -42.33 41.38
CA PRO A 438 18.23 -43.11 40.14
C PRO A 438 16.86 -42.93 39.46
N ASP A 439 15.82 -42.71 40.26
CA ASP A 439 14.43 -42.45 39.81
C ASP A 439 14.17 -41.00 39.40
N GLY A 440 15.17 -40.13 39.43
CA GLY A 440 15.06 -38.79 38.85
C GLY A 440 14.83 -38.84 37.33
N PRO A 441 14.20 -37.82 36.74
CA PRO A 441 13.91 -37.79 35.31
C PRO A 441 15.21 -37.69 34.48
N LYS A 442 15.33 -38.53 33.44
CA LYS A 442 16.51 -38.59 32.54
C LYS A 442 16.25 -38.09 31.13
N THR A 443 14.97 -37.98 30.77
CA THR A 443 14.48 -37.61 29.43
C THR A 443 13.49 -36.46 29.54
N THR A 444 13.27 -35.75 28.43
CA THR A 444 12.39 -34.58 28.39
C THR A 444 10.95 -34.95 28.75
N LEU A 445 10.15 -33.97 29.19
CA LEU A 445 8.74 -34.18 29.50
C LEU A 445 7.96 -34.70 28.27
N ALA A 446 8.23 -34.14 27.09
CA ALA A 446 7.67 -34.60 25.81
C ALA A 446 7.93 -36.09 25.55
N GLN A 447 9.17 -36.55 25.76
CA GLN A 447 9.54 -37.96 25.58
C GLN A 447 8.86 -38.88 26.60
N ARG A 448 8.74 -38.44 27.87
CA ARG A 448 8.06 -39.21 28.92
C ARG A 448 6.57 -39.35 28.66
N LEU A 449 5.93 -38.31 28.12
CA LEU A 449 4.53 -38.34 27.70
C LEU A 449 4.29 -39.21 26.47
N THR A 450 5.22 -39.17 25.51
CA THR A 450 5.17 -40.06 24.34
C THR A 450 5.28 -41.53 24.75
N THR A 451 6.10 -41.81 25.76
CA THR A 451 6.28 -43.18 26.30
C THR A 451 5.10 -43.64 27.14
N ASN A 452 4.41 -42.72 27.82
CA ASN A 452 3.28 -43.00 28.71
C ASN A 452 2.05 -42.16 28.35
N PRO A 453 1.43 -42.39 27.17
CA PRO A 453 0.37 -41.51 26.65
C PRO A 453 -0.91 -41.54 27.49
N GLU A 454 -1.13 -42.62 28.27
CA GLU A 454 -2.31 -42.80 29.13
C GLU A 454 -2.19 -42.06 30.48
N THR A 455 -1.01 -41.55 30.84
CA THR A 455 -0.79 -40.86 32.12
C THR A 455 -1.03 -39.35 31.97
N ALA A 456 -1.75 -38.75 32.92
CA ALA A 456 -2.03 -37.32 32.88
C ALA A 456 -0.71 -36.50 32.95
N PRO A 457 -0.55 -35.44 32.14
CA PRO A 457 0.68 -34.66 32.13
C PRO A 457 1.11 -34.09 33.49
N ALA A 458 0.15 -33.68 34.33
CA ALA A 458 0.42 -33.18 35.69
C ALA A 458 0.92 -34.26 36.68
N GLU A 459 0.79 -35.55 36.34
CA GLU A 459 1.35 -36.65 37.13
C GLU A 459 2.80 -36.95 36.73
N LEU A 460 3.16 -36.72 35.47
CA LEU A 460 4.51 -36.95 34.92
C LEU A 460 5.44 -35.74 35.06
N GLU A 461 4.90 -34.52 35.05
CA GLU A 461 5.69 -33.30 35.27
C GLU A 461 6.36 -33.33 36.65
N THR A 462 7.64 -32.99 36.66
CA THR A 462 8.48 -32.85 37.83
C THR A 462 9.08 -31.45 37.89
N PRO A 463 9.48 -30.95 39.07
CA PRO A 463 10.14 -29.64 39.16
C PRO A 463 11.41 -29.50 38.30
N HIS A 464 12.10 -30.61 37.98
CA HIS A 464 13.27 -30.66 37.10
C HIS A 464 12.99 -30.20 35.67
N ASP A 465 11.75 -30.27 35.20
CA ASP A 465 11.38 -29.97 33.81
C ASP A 465 11.42 -28.47 33.50
N LEU A 466 11.44 -27.60 34.52
CA LEU A 466 11.48 -26.14 34.37
C LEU A 466 10.32 -25.54 33.56
N LEU A 467 9.22 -26.28 33.35
CA LEU A 467 8.03 -25.75 32.67
C LEU A 467 7.34 -24.65 33.50
N TRP A 468 7.37 -24.77 34.83
CA TRP A 468 6.94 -23.72 35.77
C TRP A 468 7.77 -22.44 35.68
N TYR A 469 9.03 -22.52 35.23
CA TYR A 469 9.90 -21.37 35.02
C TYR A 469 9.55 -20.67 33.70
N ALA A 470 9.19 -21.43 32.66
CA ALA A 470 8.62 -20.88 31.44
C ALA A 470 7.24 -20.22 31.66
N ASP A 471 6.39 -20.78 32.53
CA ASP A 471 5.10 -20.14 32.89
C ASP A 471 5.29 -18.73 33.46
N LEU A 472 6.35 -18.51 34.25
CA LEU A 472 6.68 -17.20 34.80
C LEU A 472 7.11 -16.22 33.69
N ALA A 473 7.96 -16.66 32.77
CA ALA A 473 8.39 -15.85 31.63
C ALA A 473 7.20 -15.51 30.72
N ASP A 474 6.30 -16.47 30.46
CA ASP A 474 5.09 -16.24 29.68
C ASP A 474 4.12 -15.27 30.35
N ALA A 475 4.04 -15.29 31.69
CA ALA A 475 3.23 -14.31 32.42
C ALA A 475 3.86 -12.92 32.45
N LEU A 476 5.18 -12.80 32.30
CA LEU A 476 5.91 -11.53 32.19
C LEU A 476 5.81 -10.90 30.80
N ALA A 477 5.88 -11.72 29.75
CA ALA A 477 5.98 -11.28 28.36
C ALA A 477 4.92 -10.22 27.94
N PRO A 478 3.64 -10.31 28.33
CA PRO A 478 2.63 -9.30 27.98
C PRO A 478 2.94 -7.89 28.47
N ILE A 479 3.63 -7.76 29.61
CA ILE A 479 3.99 -6.44 30.15
C ILE A 479 5.05 -5.75 29.28
N TYR A 480 5.81 -6.54 28.52
CA TYR A 480 6.82 -6.08 27.56
C TYR A 480 6.32 -6.09 26.11
N GLY A 481 5.01 -6.29 25.90
CA GLY A 481 4.39 -6.25 24.58
C GLY A 481 4.41 -7.56 23.80
N ASN A 482 4.83 -8.66 24.42
CA ASN A 482 4.91 -9.99 23.80
C ASN A 482 3.74 -10.88 24.23
N GLU A 483 3.22 -11.75 23.35
CA GLU A 483 2.13 -12.66 23.73
C GLU A 483 2.58 -13.74 24.72
N ALA A 484 3.80 -14.27 24.52
CA ALA A 484 4.47 -15.27 25.34
C ALA A 484 6.00 -15.07 25.22
N ALA A 485 6.79 -15.70 26.10
CA ALA A 485 8.24 -15.63 26.01
C ALA A 485 8.77 -16.49 24.85
N ALA A 486 9.87 -16.07 24.21
CA ALA A 486 10.60 -16.96 23.33
C ALA A 486 11.39 -17.97 24.18
N VAL A 487 11.43 -19.23 23.74
CA VAL A 487 12.10 -20.31 24.46
C VAL A 487 13.11 -20.98 23.54
N GLN A 488 14.35 -21.01 23.99
CA GLN A 488 15.39 -21.85 23.41
C GLN A 488 15.80 -22.90 24.44
N HIS A 489 15.51 -24.17 24.13
CA HIS A 489 15.90 -25.30 24.98
C HIS A 489 17.43 -25.45 24.99
N ALA A 490 18.02 -25.41 26.18
CA ALA A 490 19.46 -25.51 26.38
C ALA A 490 19.77 -26.20 27.72
N ARG A 491 21.00 -26.70 27.88
CA ARG A 491 21.47 -27.22 29.17
C ARG A 491 22.32 -26.17 29.89
N PRO A 492 22.24 -26.07 31.24
CA PRO A 492 21.28 -26.74 32.14
C PRO A 492 19.89 -26.08 32.20
N THR A 493 19.73 -24.87 31.68
CA THR A 493 18.49 -24.06 31.75
C THR A 493 18.03 -23.65 30.35
N PRO A 494 16.72 -23.55 30.08
CA PRO A 494 16.26 -22.88 28.86
C PRO A 494 16.67 -21.40 28.90
N VAL A 495 16.93 -20.83 27.72
CA VAL A 495 16.99 -19.39 27.53
C VAL A 495 15.56 -18.91 27.32
N LEU A 496 15.10 -18.02 28.21
CA LEU A 496 13.74 -17.49 28.23
C LEU A 496 13.79 -15.98 27.99
N ASP A 497 13.34 -15.56 26.82
CA ASP A 497 13.37 -14.15 26.43
C ASP A 497 11.95 -13.60 26.43
N TYR A 498 11.60 -12.80 27.43
CA TYR A 498 10.26 -12.22 27.61
C TYR A 498 10.18 -10.76 27.16
N ASP A 499 11.31 -10.07 27.01
CA ASP A 499 11.43 -8.65 26.68
C ASP A 499 12.08 -8.37 25.32
N LEU A 500 12.31 -9.41 24.52
CA LEU A 500 12.72 -9.21 23.13
C LEU A 500 11.69 -8.31 22.46
N PRO A 501 12.12 -7.25 21.74
CA PRO A 501 11.23 -6.55 20.85
C PRO A 501 10.58 -7.61 19.97
N ALA A 502 9.25 -7.60 19.88
CA ALA A 502 8.52 -8.52 19.01
C ALA A 502 9.27 -8.57 17.67
N PRO A 503 9.68 -9.76 17.17
CA PRO A 503 10.45 -9.83 15.96
C PRO A 503 9.73 -9.02 14.88
N PRO A 504 10.46 -8.24 14.05
CA PRO A 504 9.83 -7.51 12.97
C PRO A 504 8.92 -8.48 12.22
N GLN A 505 7.65 -8.09 12.05
CA GLN A 505 6.61 -8.99 11.55
C GLN A 505 7.09 -9.72 10.30
N GLU A 506 6.73 -11.00 10.17
CA GLU A 506 7.17 -11.82 9.04
C GLU A 506 6.99 -11.06 7.71
N PRO A 507 8.05 -10.93 6.89
CA PRO A 507 7.99 -10.21 5.63
C PRO A 507 6.82 -10.71 4.77
N GLY A 508 5.89 -9.82 4.44
CA GLY A 508 4.73 -10.11 3.59
C GLY A 508 3.38 -10.30 4.32
N GLN A 509 3.31 -10.24 5.65
CA GLN A 509 2.02 -10.17 6.35
C GLN A 509 1.46 -8.72 6.39
N PRO A 510 0.23 -8.47 5.91
CA PRO A 510 -0.41 -7.16 5.97
C PRO A 510 -0.58 -6.67 7.42
N LEU A 511 -0.13 -5.43 7.69
CA LEU A 511 -0.30 -4.80 9.00
C LEU A 511 -1.77 -4.49 9.28
N ALA A 512 -2.25 -4.84 10.48
CA ALA A 512 -3.63 -4.64 10.91
C ALA A 512 -3.83 -3.48 11.91
N ASP A 513 -2.92 -2.50 11.91
CA ASP A 513 -2.96 -1.36 12.83
C ASP A 513 -4.07 -0.33 12.49
N SER A 514 -4.59 -0.37 11.26
CA SER A 514 -5.77 0.39 10.85
C SER A 514 -6.47 -0.30 9.68
N VAL A 515 -7.73 0.05 9.44
CA VAL A 515 -8.50 -0.47 8.31
C VAL A 515 -7.85 -0.11 6.97
N PRO A 516 -7.43 1.16 6.73
CA PRO A 516 -6.65 1.51 5.53
C PRO A 516 -5.38 0.68 5.34
N LEU A 517 -4.63 0.42 6.42
CA LEU A 517 -3.37 -0.32 6.34
C LEU A 517 -3.59 -1.81 6.03
N ALA A 518 -4.55 -2.43 6.71
CA ALA A 518 -4.91 -3.83 6.49
C ALA A 518 -5.39 -4.07 5.05
N ALA A 519 -6.22 -3.15 4.53
CA ALA A 519 -6.70 -3.20 3.16
C ALA A 519 -5.57 -2.98 2.14
N ALA A 520 -4.67 -2.02 2.41
CA ALA A 520 -3.53 -1.73 1.55
C ALA A 520 -2.61 -2.94 1.40
N GLY A 521 -2.22 -3.60 2.50
CA GLY A 521 -1.32 -4.77 2.42
C GLY A 521 -1.90 -5.91 1.58
N VAL A 522 -3.21 -6.20 1.70
CA VAL A 522 -3.86 -7.21 0.84
C VAL A 522 -3.95 -6.74 -0.62
N ALA A 523 -4.32 -5.48 -0.86
CA ALA A 523 -4.39 -4.93 -2.21
C ALA A 523 -3.03 -4.96 -2.91
N GLN A 524 -1.94 -4.75 -2.16
CA GLN A 524 -0.58 -4.84 -2.70
C GLN A 524 -0.21 -6.26 -3.12
N LEU A 525 -0.45 -7.26 -2.27
CA LEU A 525 -0.21 -8.66 -2.66
C LEU A 525 -0.99 -9.02 -3.93
N VAL A 526 -2.24 -8.53 -4.06
CA VAL A 526 -3.03 -8.69 -5.29
C VAL A 526 -2.44 -7.94 -6.47
N ALA A 527 -1.87 -6.74 -6.27
CA ALA A 527 -1.16 -6.00 -7.30
C ALA A 527 0.07 -6.77 -7.81
N PHE A 528 0.77 -7.48 -6.93
CA PHE A 528 1.90 -8.37 -7.27
C PHE A 528 1.49 -9.69 -7.92
N GLY A 529 0.20 -9.88 -8.20
CA GLY A 529 -0.32 -11.01 -8.96
C GLY A 529 -0.91 -12.13 -8.11
N ALA A 530 -0.91 -11.99 -6.78
CA ALA A 530 -1.62 -12.91 -5.91
C ALA A 530 -3.12 -12.86 -6.22
N THR A 531 -3.72 -14.02 -6.43
CA THR A 531 -5.14 -14.13 -6.72
C THR A 531 -5.88 -14.39 -5.42
N PRO A 532 -6.86 -13.55 -5.03
CA PRO A 532 -7.65 -13.85 -3.86
C PRO A 532 -8.32 -15.24 -3.96
N PRO A 533 -8.62 -15.93 -2.85
CA PRO A 533 -9.28 -17.23 -2.85
C PRO A 533 -10.74 -17.12 -3.34
N PRO A 534 -11.25 -18.06 -4.18
CA PRO A 534 -12.61 -17.99 -4.74
C PRO A 534 -13.69 -17.98 -3.65
N ARG A 535 -13.39 -18.53 -2.48
CA ARG A 535 -14.25 -18.54 -1.29
C ARG A 535 -13.38 -18.26 -0.05
N CYS A 536 -13.77 -17.28 0.76
CA CYS A 536 -13.16 -16.97 2.07
C CYS A 536 -14.20 -16.32 2.97
N GLY A 537 -14.41 -16.85 4.18
CA GLY A 537 -15.40 -16.49 5.21
C GLY A 537 -15.19 -15.15 5.88
N SER A 538 -13.92 -14.81 6.06
CA SER A 538 -13.45 -13.73 6.91
C SER A 538 -12.30 -12.99 6.23
N TRP A 539 -11.98 -11.81 6.73
CA TRP A 539 -10.80 -11.05 6.29
C TRP A 539 -9.50 -11.83 6.55
N ARG A 540 -9.43 -12.55 7.67
CA ARG A 540 -8.27 -13.40 8.00
C ARG A 540 -8.06 -14.52 6.98
N GLU A 541 -9.12 -15.23 6.59
CA GLU A 541 -9.03 -16.26 5.53
C GLU A 541 -8.63 -15.66 4.17
N LEU A 542 -9.05 -14.42 3.89
CA LEU A 542 -8.65 -13.69 2.68
C LEU A 542 -7.15 -13.38 2.71
N VAL A 543 -6.64 -12.81 3.81
CA VAL A 543 -5.21 -12.50 4.01
C VAL A 543 -4.37 -13.77 3.88
N GLU A 544 -4.72 -14.84 4.58
CA GLU A 544 -4.01 -16.12 4.50
C GLU A 544 -4.05 -16.72 3.09
N GLY A 545 -5.20 -16.65 2.41
CA GLY A 545 -5.35 -17.15 1.06
C GLY A 545 -4.51 -16.40 0.04
N VAL A 546 -4.49 -15.06 0.14
CA VAL A 546 -3.68 -14.18 -0.72
C VAL A 546 -2.19 -14.36 -0.42
N GLY A 547 -1.79 -14.40 0.86
CA GLY A 547 -0.39 -14.58 1.25
C GLY A 547 0.22 -15.89 0.73
N ARG A 548 -0.53 -17.00 0.74
CA ARG A 548 -0.06 -18.29 0.17
C ARG A 548 0.17 -18.22 -1.34
N ASP A 549 -0.65 -17.48 -2.08
CA ASP A 549 -0.53 -17.33 -3.54
C ASP A 549 0.54 -16.31 -3.94
N ALA A 550 0.72 -15.26 -3.13
CA ALA A 550 1.79 -14.27 -3.27
C ALA A 550 3.17 -14.93 -3.16
N ALA A 551 3.40 -15.77 -2.15
CA ALA A 551 4.66 -16.50 -1.98
C ALA A 551 5.02 -17.38 -3.20
N VAL A 552 4.01 -17.87 -3.95
CA VAL A 552 4.21 -18.67 -5.18
C VAL A 552 4.53 -17.78 -6.39
N THR A 553 3.96 -16.58 -6.45
CA THR A 553 4.16 -15.61 -7.55
C THR A 553 5.48 -14.84 -7.38
N GLU A 554 5.85 -14.51 -6.16
CA GLU A 554 7.09 -13.78 -5.78
C GLU A 554 8.36 -14.56 -6.12
N ALA A 555 8.35 -15.89 -6.03
CA ALA A 555 9.47 -16.74 -6.43
C ALA A 555 9.83 -16.67 -7.94
N SER A 556 9.05 -15.91 -8.73
CA SER A 556 9.18 -15.81 -10.19
C SER A 556 9.65 -14.44 -10.70
N VAL A 557 9.87 -13.44 -9.83
CA VAL A 557 10.23 -12.06 -10.22
C VAL A 557 11.69 -11.75 -9.83
N GLY A 558 12.55 -11.47 -10.81
CA GLY A 558 13.96 -11.15 -10.58
C GLY A 558 14.20 -9.73 -10.01
N ASP A 559 15.41 -9.49 -9.50
CA ASP A 559 15.85 -8.25 -8.86
C ASP A 559 15.73 -7.00 -9.75
N PHE A 560 15.55 -5.83 -9.14
CA PHE A 560 15.53 -4.54 -9.82
C PHE A 560 16.96 -4.10 -10.20
N PRO A 561 17.21 -3.70 -11.46
CA PRO A 561 18.51 -3.19 -11.87
C PRO A 561 18.79 -1.81 -11.25
N ILE A 562 19.69 -1.75 -10.26
CA ILE A 562 20.16 -0.51 -9.63
C ILE A 562 21.54 -0.13 -10.20
N PRO A 563 21.73 1.09 -10.75
CA PRO A 563 23.02 1.56 -11.21
C PRO A 563 24.08 1.62 -10.08
N PRO A 564 25.36 1.30 -10.36
CA PRO A 564 26.43 1.27 -9.35
C PRO A 564 26.57 2.57 -8.56
N GLU A 565 26.43 3.72 -9.23
CA GLU A 565 26.50 5.06 -8.65
C GLU A 565 25.36 5.37 -7.65
N ILE A 566 24.23 4.66 -7.75
CA ILE A 566 23.11 4.78 -6.81
C ILE A 566 23.19 3.69 -5.74
N SER A 567 23.72 2.51 -6.08
CA SER A 567 23.87 1.40 -5.13
C SER A 567 24.68 1.78 -3.89
N THR A 568 25.60 2.74 -3.98
CA THR A 568 26.42 3.22 -2.85
C THR A 568 25.64 4.08 -1.85
N LEU A 569 24.45 4.57 -2.22
CA LEU A 569 23.61 5.38 -1.34
C LEU A 569 22.87 4.56 -0.28
N ASN A 570 22.81 3.24 -0.44
CA ASN A 570 22.11 2.39 0.51
C ASN A 570 22.73 2.52 1.91
N LYS A 571 21.88 2.75 2.91
CA LYS A 571 22.19 3.04 4.32
C LYS A 571 22.96 4.35 4.57
N GLN A 572 23.07 5.24 3.58
CA GLN A 572 23.64 6.56 3.80
C GLN A 572 22.59 7.54 4.31
N VAL A 573 23.02 8.50 5.13
CA VAL A 573 22.17 9.59 5.63
C VAL A 573 21.94 10.62 4.52
N VAL A 574 20.70 11.05 4.34
CA VAL A 574 20.35 12.16 3.44
C VAL A 574 20.89 13.47 4.03
N PRO A 575 21.78 14.20 3.30
CA PRO A 575 22.39 15.43 3.80
C PRO A 575 21.38 16.46 4.31
N GLY A 576 21.63 17.01 5.49
CA GLY A 576 20.74 17.99 6.13
C GLY A 576 19.54 17.37 6.86
N THR A 577 19.51 16.04 6.99
CA THR A 577 18.48 15.29 7.73
C THR A 577 19.13 14.20 8.60
N ALA A 578 18.34 13.54 9.45
CA ALA A 578 18.73 12.33 10.17
C ALA A 578 18.22 11.03 9.50
N LEU A 579 17.74 11.11 8.25
CA LEU A 579 17.11 9.98 7.59
C LEU A 579 18.12 9.15 6.78
N THR A 580 18.07 7.84 6.90
CA THR A 580 18.87 6.90 6.12
C THR A 580 18.13 6.37 4.90
N VAL A 581 18.85 6.17 3.80
CA VAL A 581 18.27 5.67 2.54
C VAL A 581 18.29 4.15 2.53
N GLU A 582 17.18 3.53 2.17
CA GLU A 582 17.11 2.11 1.79
C GLU A 582 16.71 2.01 0.32
N LEU A 583 17.44 1.23 -0.48
CA LEU A 583 17.16 1.05 -1.91
C LEU A 583 16.28 -0.17 -2.16
N GLY A 584 15.29 -0.02 -3.05
CA GLY A 584 14.37 -1.10 -3.43
C GLY A 584 15.08 -2.03 -4.40
N ARG A 585 15.32 -3.27 -3.98
CA ARG A 585 16.08 -4.28 -4.73
C ARG A 585 15.22 -5.35 -5.34
N ASP A 586 14.08 -5.62 -4.74
CA ASP A 586 13.18 -6.67 -5.18
C ASP A 586 11.72 -6.31 -4.85
N PRO A 587 10.75 -6.97 -5.50
CA PRO A 587 9.33 -6.74 -5.23
C PRO A 587 8.91 -7.02 -3.78
N ARG A 588 9.59 -7.94 -3.07
CA ARG A 588 9.26 -8.30 -1.68
C ARG A 588 9.50 -7.11 -0.76
N GLN A 589 10.64 -6.45 -0.94
CA GLN A 589 11.00 -5.25 -0.20
C GLN A 589 10.01 -4.11 -0.47
N LEU A 590 9.56 -3.93 -1.72
CA LEU A 590 8.52 -2.94 -2.05
C LEU A 590 7.17 -3.30 -1.42
N ALA A 591 6.77 -4.57 -1.41
CA ALA A 591 5.53 -5.01 -0.77
C ALA A 591 5.54 -4.71 0.72
N GLU A 592 6.67 -4.93 1.39
CA GLU A 592 6.88 -4.58 2.80
C GLU A 592 6.75 -3.07 3.03
N TRP A 593 7.49 -2.26 2.25
CA TRP A 593 7.45 -0.81 2.35
C TRP A 593 6.05 -0.27 2.09
N SER A 594 5.38 -0.77 1.06
CA SER A 594 4.04 -0.36 0.66
C SER A 594 2.99 -0.75 1.70
N SER A 595 3.15 -1.92 2.34
CA SER A 595 2.28 -2.37 3.43
C SER A 595 2.45 -1.51 4.68
N TYR A 596 3.68 -1.14 5.04
CA TYR A 596 3.95 -0.22 6.14
C TYR A 596 3.45 1.21 5.86
N MET A 597 3.69 1.68 4.63
CA MET A 597 3.37 3.03 4.23
C MET A 597 1.90 3.22 3.88
N GLY A 598 1.15 2.16 3.56
CA GLY A 598 -0.25 2.28 3.13
C GLY A 598 -0.43 3.08 1.83
N ASN A 599 0.62 3.16 0.99
CA ASN A 599 0.63 3.85 -0.31
C ASN A 599 0.80 2.87 -1.47
N CYS A 600 0.79 3.37 -2.70
CA CYS A 600 0.80 2.56 -3.92
C CYS A 600 2.20 2.27 -4.49
N ILE A 601 3.30 2.50 -3.74
CA ILE A 601 4.65 2.29 -4.30
C ILE A 601 4.93 0.83 -4.65
N GLY A 602 4.23 -0.12 -4.03
CA GLY A 602 4.26 -1.54 -4.37
C GLY A 602 3.38 -1.91 -5.57
N GLY A 603 2.67 -0.94 -6.19
CA GLY A 603 1.81 -1.23 -7.33
C GLY A 603 2.61 -1.83 -8.49
N SER A 604 1.98 -2.75 -9.23
CA SER A 604 2.60 -3.46 -10.37
C SER A 604 3.27 -2.52 -11.37
N TRP A 605 2.74 -1.31 -11.52
CA TRP A 605 3.38 -0.29 -12.35
C TRP A 605 4.77 0.11 -11.86
N TYR A 606 4.97 0.44 -10.57
CA TYR A 606 6.29 0.83 -10.05
C TYR A 606 7.27 -0.34 -10.10
N ALA A 607 6.83 -1.54 -9.76
CA ALA A 607 7.66 -2.74 -9.86
C ALA A 607 8.09 -3.01 -11.32
N GLU A 608 7.18 -2.88 -12.30
CA GLU A 608 7.51 -2.99 -13.72
C GLU A 608 8.47 -1.89 -14.20
N GLN A 609 8.28 -0.64 -13.75
CA GLN A 609 9.15 0.47 -14.10
C GLN A 609 10.56 0.29 -13.50
N ALA A 610 10.64 -0.16 -12.25
CA ALA A 610 11.90 -0.46 -11.58
C ALA A 610 12.62 -1.64 -12.23
N GLN A 611 11.90 -2.71 -12.57
CA GLN A 611 12.45 -3.87 -13.29
C GLN A 611 12.99 -3.52 -14.68
N ARG A 612 12.39 -2.53 -15.36
CA ARG A 612 12.88 -1.99 -16.63
C ARG A 612 14.03 -0.97 -16.46
N GLY A 613 14.45 -0.69 -15.21
CA GLY A 613 15.47 0.33 -14.91
C GLY A 613 15.04 1.77 -15.19
N GLN A 614 13.72 2.02 -15.27
CA GLN A 614 13.14 3.33 -15.62
C GLN A 614 12.95 4.24 -14.39
N CYS A 615 12.86 3.65 -13.20
CA CYS A 615 12.87 4.35 -11.92
C CYS A 615 13.71 3.59 -10.90
N ILE A 616 14.16 4.32 -9.87
CA ILE A 616 14.75 3.75 -8.66
C ILE A 616 13.86 4.16 -7.50
N LEU A 617 13.46 3.16 -6.73
CA LEU A 617 12.58 3.32 -5.58
C LEU A 617 13.43 3.28 -4.31
N MET A 618 13.19 4.22 -3.40
CA MET A 618 13.91 4.33 -2.14
C MET A 618 12.94 4.57 -0.99
N ALA A 619 13.25 4.01 0.18
CA ALA A 619 12.63 4.36 1.45
C ALA A 619 13.60 5.24 2.25
N LEU A 620 13.08 6.28 2.90
CA LEU A 620 13.82 7.11 3.84
C LEU A 620 13.44 6.69 5.26
N ARG A 621 14.37 6.16 6.03
CA ARG A 621 14.14 5.65 7.39
C ARG A 621 14.69 6.59 8.45
N ASP A 622 14.02 6.65 9.59
CA ASP A 622 14.54 7.31 10.78
C ASP A 622 15.62 6.46 11.47
N ASP A 623 16.65 7.11 12.02
CA ASP A 623 17.78 6.48 12.70
C ASP A 623 17.41 5.93 14.09
N GLY A 624 16.30 6.38 14.68
CA GLY A 624 15.80 5.88 15.97
C GLY A 624 15.16 4.49 15.86
N ASP A 625 13.94 4.44 15.34
CA ASP A 625 13.11 3.22 15.31
C ASP A 625 13.24 2.43 14.00
N GLY A 626 14.03 2.91 13.03
CA GLY A 626 14.17 2.30 11.72
C GLY A 626 12.90 2.40 10.86
N HIS A 627 11.94 3.24 11.21
CA HIS A 627 10.66 3.39 10.52
C HIS A 627 10.77 4.20 9.22
N ILE A 628 9.99 3.84 8.20
CA ILE A 628 9.97 4.58 6.92
C ILE A 628 9.19 5.89 7.09
N VAL A 629 9.85 7.01 6.91
CA VAL A 629 9.25 8.35 6.97
C VAL A 629 8.65 8.73 5.63
N ALA A 630 9.33 8.41 4.53
CA ALA A 630 8.86 8.70 3.18
C ALA A 630 9.40 7.71 2.16
N ASN A 631 8.63 7.51 1.09
CA ASN A 631 9.02 6.76 -0.09
C ASN A 631 9.31 7.71 -1.25
N LEU A 632 10.30 7.36 -2.06
CA LEU A 632 10.88 8.20 -3.11
C LEU A 632 11.00 7.41 -4.42
N ASP A 633 10.46 7.96 -5.51
CA ASP A 633 10.72 7.53 -6.89
C ASP A 633 11.64 8.57 -7.54
N ILE A 634 12.87 8.15 -7.88
CA ILE A 634 13.77 8.94 -8.72
C ILE A 634 13.89 8.36 -10.13
N ARG A 635 14.00 9.26 -11.10
CA ARG A 635 14.12 8.91 -12.52
C ARG A 635 15.28 9.62 -13.17
N ARG A 636 15.81 8.99 -14.21
CA ARG A 636 16.89 9.55 -15.04
C ARG A 636 16.34 10.66 -15.94
N GLN A 637 17.04 11.78 -16.01
CA GLN A 637 16.83 12.86 -16.98
C GLN A 637 18.17 13.28 -17.62
N THR A 638 18.10 14.07 -18.70
CA THR A 638 19.24 14.55 -19.50
C THR A 638 20.31 15.33 -18.71
N GLY A 639 20.01 15.74 -17.47
CA GLY A 639 20.94 16.46 -16.58
C GLY A 639 21.23 15.77 -15.24
N GLY A 640 20.82 14.51 -15.03
CA GLY A 640 21.03 13.78 -13.77
C GLY A 640 19.76 13.13 -13.23
N TRP A 641 19.73 12.87 -11.92
CA TRP A 641 18.58 12.28 -11.24
C TRP A 641 17.56 13.33 -10.82
N GLN A 642 16.27 13.02 -10.94
CA GLN A 642 15.20 13.86 -10.43
C GLN A 642 14.16 13.07 -9.66
N VAL A 643 13.59 13.71 -8.63
CA VAL A 643 12.46 13.20 -7.87
C VAL A 643 11.21 13.27 -8.75
N HIS A 644 10.66 12.11 -9.11
CA HIS A 644 9.36 12.02 -9.78
C HIS A 644 8.23 12.07 -8.75
N GLU A 645 8.39 11.33 -7.65
CA GLU A 645 7.42 11.30 -6.57
C GLU A 645 8.10 11.14 -5.21
N LEU A 646 7.53 11.81 -4.19
CA LEU A 646 7.96 11.74 -2.79
C LEU A 646 6.72 11.79 -1.90
N ARG A 647 6.45 10.72 -1.15
CA ARG A 647 5.22 10.56 -0.36
C ARG A 647 5.50 10.05 1.05
N ALA A 648 4.77 10.60 2.03
CA ALA A 648 4.71 10.06 3.37
C ALA A 648 3.74 8.87 3.44
N ARG A 649 3.44 8.38 4.65
CA ARG A 649 2.44 7.33 4.87
C ARG A 649 1.07 7.77 4.30
N PHE A 650 0.31 6.80 3.80
CA PHE A 650 -1.02 6.96 3.20
C PHE A 650 -1.14 7.98 2.05
N ASN A 651 -0.05 8.18 1.30
CA ASN A 651 0.08 9.20 0.25
C ASN A 651 0.02 10.65 0.76
N ASP A 652 0.19 10.87 2.06
CA ASP A 652 0.23 12.21 2.64
C ASP A 652 1.42 13.02 2.09
N ALA A 653 1.28 14.34 2.13
CA ALA A 653 2.36 15.24 1.79
C ALA A 653 3.47 15.13 2.83
N VAL A 654 4.71 15.00 2.35
CA VAL A 654 5.90 15.10 3.20
C VAL A 654 6.06 16.54 3.66
N ASP A 655 6.57 16.75 4.87
CA ASP A 655 6.95 18.08 5.37
C ASP A 655 7.67 18.90 4.29
N PRO A 656 7.27 20.16 4.02
CA PRO A 656 7.83 20.95 2.92
C PRO A 656 9.35 21.18 3.03
N THR A 657 9.89 21.26 4.25
CA THR A 657 11.32 21.44 4.49
C THR A 657 12.08 20.19 4.09
N LEU A 658 11.60 19.02 4.56
CA LEU A 658 12.15 17.72 4.19
C LEU A 658 12.07 17.48 2.68
N ALA A 659 10.92 17.79 2.06
CA ALA A 659 10.74 17.64 0.62
C ALA A 659 11.73 18.51 -0.19
N LYS A 660 12.04 19.73 0.29
CA LYS A 660 13.03 20.61 -0.34
C LYS A 660 14.45 20.04 -0.20
N GLN A 661 14.82 19.55 0.99
CA GLN A 661 16.12 18.95 1.26
C GLN A 661 16.36 17.71 0.39
N VAL A 662 15.39 16.79 0.32
CA VAL A 662 15.47 15.57 -0.50
C VAL A 662 15.62 15.92 -1.99
N ARG A 663 14.81 16.85 -2.51
CA ARG A 663 14.93 17.30 -3.92
C ARG A 663 16.28 17.94 -4.23
N GLN A 664 16.86 18.66 -3.27
CA GLN A 664 18.19 19.27 -3.45
C GLN A 664 19.29 18.20 -3.43
N TRP A 665 19.21 17.23 -2.53
CA TRP A 665 20.14 16.11 -2.47
C TRP A 665 20.10 15.25 -3.75
N VAL A 666 18.91 14.88 -4.25
CA VAL A 666 18.80 14.07 -5.48
C VAL A 666 19.46 14.75 -6.69
N LYS A 667 19.42 16.10 -6.77
CA LYS A 667 20.11 16.86 -7.82
C LYS A 667 21.64 16.80 -7.73
N THR A 668 22.21 16.45 -6.57
CA THR A 668 23.66 16.31 -6.38
C THR A 668 24.19 14.92 -6.72
N LEU A 669 23.30 13.95 -7.00
CA LEU A 669 23.69 12.60 -7.36
C LEU A 669 24.37 12.58 -8.73
N ALA A 670 25.45 11.80 -8.85
CA ALA A 670 26.26 11.74 -10.07
C ALA A 670 25.40 11.31 -11.29
N PRO A 671 25.55 11.98 -12.44
CA PRO A 671 24.85 11.58 -13.65
C PRO A 671 25.38 10.21 -14.15
N PRO A 672 24.49 9.32 -14.58
CA PRO A 672 24.85 7.95 -14.98
C PRO A 672 25.72 7.89 -16.24
N ALA A 673 26.67 6.95 -16.27
CA ALA A 673 27.36 6.57 -17.50
C ALA A 673 26.35 6.04 -18.55
N PRO A 674 26.56 6.26 -19.86
CA PRO A 674 25.69 5.69 -20.88
C PRO A 674 25.73 4.16 -20.81
N SER A 675 24.56 3.53 -20.70
CA SER A 675 24.44 2.07 -20.66
C SER A 675 24.82 1.49 -22.01
N LYS A 676 25.72 0.51 -21.99
CA LYS A 676 26.13 -0.28 -23.16
C LYS A 676 24.92 -1.09 -23.65
N PRO A 677 24.66 -1.20 -24.97
CA PRO A 677 23.55 -2.00 -25.47
C PRO A 677 23.67 -3.45 -25.00
N GLU A 678 22.59 -3.94 -24.38
CA GLU A 678 22.52 -5.28 -23.79
C GLU A 678 22.53 -6.36 -24.89
N PRO A 679 23.34 -7.42 -24.78
CA PRO A 679 23.31 -8.53 -25.73
C PRO A 679 21.99 -9.31 -25.58
N ALA A 680 21.34 -9.64 -26.70
CA ALA A 680 20.12 -10.43 -26.71
C ALA A 680 20.32 -11.77 -25.96
N LEU A 681 19.55 -11.99 -24.89
CA LEU A 681 19.55 -13.27 -24.18
C LEU A 681 18.92 -14.38 -25.05
N PRO A 682 19.45 -15.61 -25.00
CA PRO A 682 18.90 -16.74 -25.75
C PRO A 682 17.57 -17.21 -25.13
N VAL A 683 16.55 -17.37 -25.98
CA VAL A 683 15.20 -17.82 -25.62
C VAL A 683 15.24 -19.29 -25.16
N PRO A 684 14.75 -19.65 -23.95
CA PRO A 684 14.61 -21.04 -23.54
C PRO A 684 13.44 -21.73 -24.29
N PRO A 685 13.51 -23.04 -24.56
CA PRO A 685 12.47 -23.73 -25.33
C PRO A 685 11.15 -23.80 -24.54
N VAL A 686 10.05 -23.51 -25.24
CA VAL A 686 8.69 -23.55 -24.71
C VAL A 686 8.33 -24.99 -24.31
N ARG A 687 8.07 -25.22 -23.01
CA ARG A 687 7.48 -26.48 -22.53
C ARG A 687 6.02 -26.58 -23.00
N SER A 688 5.74 -27.58 -23.81
CA SER A 688 4.40 -27.95 -24.26
C SER A 688 3.57 -28.53 -23.11
N ARG A 689 2.57 -27.79 -22.62
CA ARG A 689 1.51 -28.37 -21.77
C ARG A 689 0.49 -29.07 -22.65
N GLY A 690 0.63 -30.38 -22.76
CA GLY A 690 -0.43 -31.28 -23.23
C GLY A 690 -1.59 -31.28 -22.23
N GLY A 691 -2.76 -30.86 -22.71
CA GLY A 691 -4.01 -30.85 -21.93
C GLY A 691 -5.19 -30.71 -22.88
N ALA A 692 -5.67 -31.84 -23.39
CA ALA A 692 -6.78 -31.92 -24.32
C ALA A 692 -8.08 -31.43 -23.67
N SER A 693 -8.66 -30.35 -24.20
CA SER A 693 -10.06 -30.01 -24.03
C SER A 693 -10.66 -29.73 -25.40
N ARG A 694 -11.45 -30.69 -25.89
CA ARG A 694 -12.25 -30.61 -27.12
C ARG A 694 -13.32 -29.52 -26.95
N ARG A 695 -13.06 -28.31 -27.45
CA ARG A 695 -14.11 -27.33 -27.79
C ARG A 695 -13.76 -26.63 -29.11
N SER A 696 -14.58 -26.92 -30.13
CA SER A 696 -14.81 -26.24 -31.42
C SER A 696 -13.60 -25.91 -32.32
N THR A 697 -13.42 -26.71 -33.37
CA THR A 697 -12.39 -26.60 -34.42
C THR A 697 -12.75 -25.68 -35.60
N THR A 698 -13.85 -24.93 -35.55
CA THR A 698 -14.31 -24.10 -36.69
C THR A 698 -13.81 -22.66 -36.70
N ASN A 699 -12.90 -22.27 -35.80
CA ASN A 699 -12.48 -20.85 -35.66
C ASN A 699 -10.96 -20.64 -35.49
N ARG A 700 -10.12 -21.64 -35.77
CA ARG A 700 -8.66 -21.45 -35.77
C ARG A 700 -8.19 -21.17 -37.19
N LEU A 701 -7.57 -20.01 -37.39
CA LEU A 701 -6.81 -19.68 -38.60
C LEU A 701 -5.83 -20.83 -38.91
N PRO A 702 -5.71 -21.26 -40.18
CA PRO A 702 -4.72 -22.26 -40.58
C PRO A 702 -3.32 -21.90 -40.09
N ALA A 703 -2.56 -22.88 -39.61
CA ALA A 703 -1.20 -22.65 -39.13
C ALA A 703 -0.31 -22.05 -40.23
N ASP A 704 -0.47 -22.54 -41.46
CA ASP A 704 0.24 -22.07 -42.65
C ASP A 704 -0.04 -20.60 -42.95
N LEU A 705 -1.29 -20.15 -42.78
CA LEU A 705 -1.66 -18.74 -42.95
C LEU A 705 -0.99 -17.86 -41.88
N ARG A 706 -0.94 -18.32 -40.62
CA ARG A 706 -0.30 -17.58 -39.54
C ARG A 706 1.20 -17.45 -39.80
N SER A 707 1.87 -18.53 -40.18
CA SER A 707 3.30 -18.52 -40.48
C SER A 707 3.63 -17.65 -41.68
N ALA A 708 2.85 -17.72 -42.77
CA ALA A 708 3.03 -16.87 -43.95
C ALA A 708 2.82 -15.38 -43.63
N LEU A 709 1.79 -15.05 -42.85
CA LEU A 709 1.52 -13.67 -42.44
C LEU A 709 2.60 -13.12 -41.51
N THR A 710 3.06 -13.90 -40.52
CA THR A 710 4.17 -13.49 -39.64
C THR A 710 5.43 -13.19 -40.45
N PHE A 711 5.78 -14.05 -41.41
CA PHE A 711 6.94 -13.85 -42.27
C PHE A 711 6.85 -12.56 -43.10
N GLU A 712 5.71 -12.31 -43.75
CA GLU A 712 5.53 -11.07 -44.54
C GLU A 712 5.44 -9.82 -43.67
N VAL A 713 4.93 -9.92 -42.44
CA VAL A 713 4.93 -8.81 -41.47
C VAL A 713 6.34 -8.46 -41.02
N GLU A 714 7.17 -9.44 -40.66
CA GLU A 714 8.56 -9.21 -40.29
C GLU A 714 9.34 -8.57 -41.44
N ARG A 715 9.14 -9.08 -42.66
CA ARG A 715 9.74 -8.53 -43.89
C ARG A 715 9.27 -7.10 -44.17
N ALA A 716 7.99 -6.78 -43.95
CA ALA A 716 7.46 -5.43 -44.12
C ALA A 716 8.03 -4.45 -43.07
N LEU A 717 8.10 -4.89 -41.80
CA LEU A 717 8.62 -4.07 -40.69
C LEU A 717 10.12 -3.77 -40.80
N ALA A 718 10.89 -4.64 -41.47
CA ALA A 718 12.32 -4.46 -41.68
C ALA A 718 12.68 -3.41 -42.77
N THR A 719 11.69 -2.81 -43.44
CA THR A 719 11.95 -1.88 -44.54
C THR A 719 12.31 -0.46 -44.07
N ALA A 720 13.15 0.24 -44.84
CA ALA A 720 13.55 1.62 -44.54
C ALA A 720 12.38 2.62 -44.43
N PRO A 721 11.30 2.53 -45.25
CA PRO A 721 10.12 3.38 -45.08
C PRO A 721 9.43 3.23 -43.71
N VAL A 722 9.38 2.02 -43.14
CA VAL A 722 8.82 1.78 -41.80
C VAL A 722 9.63 2.49 -40.72
N ALA A 723 10.96 2.42 -40.80
CA ALA A 723 11.83 3.14 -39.88
C ALA A 723 11.66 4.68 -40.00
N ALA A 724 11.48 5.20 -41.22
CA ALA A 724 11.21 6.62 -41.44
C ALA A 724 9.86 7.06 -40.89
N ALA A 725 8.79 6.30 -41.11
CA ALA A 725 7.46 6.58 -40.58
C ALA A 725 7.44 6.59 -39.04
N ARG A 726 8.13 5.63 -38.39
CA ARG A 726 8.26 5.60 -36.92
C ARG A 726 8.96 6.83 -36.37
N ARG A 727 9.98 7.37 -37.05
CA ARG A 727 10.62 8.65 -36.66
C ARG A 727 9.63 9.81 -36.73
N THR A 728 8.84 9.90 -37.80
CA THR A 728 7.78 10.92 -37.92
C THR A 728 6.76 10.80 -36.78
N TYR A 729 6.33 9.59 -36.45
CA TYR A 729 5.43 9.34 -35.31
C TYR A 729 6.07 9.65 -33.96
N THR A 730 7.38 9.49 -33.81
CA THR A 730 8.11 9.89 -32.60
C THR A 730 8.06 11.40 -32.41
N VAL A 731 8.31 12.17 -33.47
CA VAL A 731 8.21 13.64 -33.41
C VAL A 731 6.78 14.08 -33.10
N LEU A 732 5.76 13.45 -33.70
CA LEU A 732 4.36 13.74 -33.40
C LEU A 732 3.99 13.40 -31.95
N ALA A 733 4.48 12.26 -31.44
CA ALA A 733 4.23 11.80 -30.08
C ALA A 733 4.96 12.64 -29.02
N SER A 734 6.05 13.33 -29.35
CA SER A 734 6.89 14.09 -28.41
C SER A 734 6.12 15.10 -27.53
N LYS A 735 4.93 15.55 -27.96
CA LYS A 735 4.05 16.49 -27.24
C LYS A 735 2.98 15.83 -26.37
N LEU A 736 2.96 14.51 -26.25
CA LEU A 736 2.06 13.78 -25.34
C LEU A 736 2.44 13.91 -23.87
N GLY A 737 3.62 14.47 -23.55
CA GLY A 737 4.04 14.86 -22.21
C GLY A 737 5.14 15.92 -22.27
N GLN A 738 5.35 16.69 -21.19
CA GLN A 738 6.34 17.78 -21.18
C GLN A 738 7.80 17.30 -21.32
N HIS A 739 8.08 15.99 -21.27
CA HIS A 739 9.42 15.39 -21.45
C HIS A 739 9.40 13.99 -22.09
N ALA A 740 8.62 13.77 -23.16
CA ALA A 740 8.46 12.44 -23.74
C ALA A 740 9.47 12.14 -24.87
N ASP A 741 10.62 11.52 -24.53
CA ASP A 741 11.46 10.82 -25.51
C ASP A 741 10.95 9.39 -25.69
N PHE A 742 10.11 9.19 -26.70
CA PHE A 742 9.64 7.86 -27.07
C PHE A 742 10.69 7.12 -27.90
N ASP A 743 10.97 5.86 -27.58
CA ASP A 743 11.50 4.93 -28.57
C ASP A 743 10.54 4.85 -29.78
N PRO A 744 11.02 4.71 -31.03
CA PRO A 744 10.13 4.76 -32.21
C PRO A 744 9.03 3.69 -32.24
N ALA A 745 9.19 2.55 -31.56
CA ALA A 745 8.11 1.57 -31.41
C ALA A 745 7.11 1.98 -30.30
N ALA A 746 7.61 2.54 -29.20
CA ALA A 746 6.78 3.05 -28.10
C ALA A 746 5.92 4.25 -28.53
N ALA A 747 6.43 5.12 -29.42
CA ALA A 747 5.70 6.26 -29.97
C ALA A 747 4.39 5.84 -30.67
N VAL A 748 4.45 4.78 -31.48
CA VAL A 748 3.28 4.23 -32.19
C VAL A 748 2.25 3.69 -31.20
N VAL A 749 2.69 3.02 -30.13
CA VAL A 749 1.78 2.51 -29.10
C VAL A 749 1.14 3.66 -28.31
N ALA A 750 1.89 4.72 -28.02
CA ALA A 750 1.39 5.91 -27.34
C ALA A 750 0.32 6.62 -28.19
N LEU A 751 0.60 6.89 -29.48
CA LEU A 751 -0.37 7.47 -30.41
C LEU A 751 -1.60 6.59 -30.59
N ARG A 752 -1.45 5.26 -30.61
CA ARG A 752 -2.62 4.37 -30.70
C ARG A 752 -3.59 4.48 -29.50
N ARG A 753 -3.10 4.89 -28.32
CA ARG A 753 -3.87 4.93 -27.07
C ARG A 753 -4.63 6.23 -26.84
N ILE A 754 -4.34 7.29 -27.60
CA ILE A 754 -5.00 8.59 -27.43
C ILE A 754 -6.23 8.69 -28.33
N GLY A 755 -7.20 9.51 -27.92
CA GLY A 755 -8.41 9.74 -28.70
C GLY A 755 -8.16 10.55 -29.98
N HIS A 756 -9.14 10.53 -30.89
CA HIS A 756 -9.11 11.24 -32.17
C HIS A 756 -8.91 12.75 -32.01
N ALA A 757 -9.66 13.42 -31.10
CA ALA A 757 -9.51 14.85 -30.84
C ALA A 757 -8.08 15.25 -30.44
N ARG A 758 -7.39 14.39 -29.67
CA ARG A 758 -6.00 14.63 -29.27
C ARG A 758 -5.03 14.49 -30.45
N HIS A 759 -5.32 13.65 -31.44
CA HIS A 759 -4.52 13.58 -32.67
C HIS A 759 -4.61 14.88 -33.47
N VAL A 760 -5.80 15.48 -33.55
CA VAL A 760 -6.03 16.76 -34.23
C VAL A 760 -5.21 17.87 -33.56
N GLU A 761 -5.25 17.96 -32.23
CA GLU A 761 -4.45 18.93 -31.45
C GLU A 761 -2.95 18.75 -31.68
N LEU A 762 -2.42 17.52 -31.54
CA LEU A 762 -1.00 17.25 -31.72
C LEU A 762 -0.52 17.60 -33.13
N LEU A 763 -1.34 17.29 -34.12
CA LEU A 763 -1.02 17.56 -35.51
C LEU A 763 -1.04 19.07 -35.79
N HIS A 764 -2.03 19.80 -35.28
CA HIS A 764 -2.10 21.25 -35.39
C HIS A 764 -0.85 21.91 -34.77
N ASP A 765 -0.48 21.51 -33.56
CA ASP A 765 0.69 22.03 -32.85
C ASP A 765 2.01 21.69 -33.57
N ALA A 766 2.14 20.46 -34.08
CA ALA A 766 3.35 20.01 -34.76
C ALA A 766 3.57 20.74 -36.11
N LEU A 767 2.49 21.01 -36.84
CA LEU A 767 2.52 21.77 -38.09
C LEU A 767 2.70 23.27 -37.85
N GLY A 768 2.12 23.82 -36.77
CA GLY A 768 2.20 25.24 -36.43
C GLY A 768 3.58 25.71 -35.96
N ASN A 769 4.39 24.80 -35.40
CA ASN A 769 5.73 25.10 -34.87
C ASN A 769 6.89 24.69 -35.82
N ASP A 770 6.59 24.34 -37.08
CA ASP A 770 7.57 23.90 -38.09
C ASP A 770 8.42 22.66 -37.70
N ASN A 771 7.99 21.90 -36.69
CA ASN A 771 8.67 20.66 -36.24
C ASN A 771 8.40 19.48 -37.19
N LEU A 772 7.23 19.46 -37.84
CA LEU A 772 6.83 18.50 -38.86
C LEU A 772 6.21 19.22 -40.05
N THR A 773 6.42 18.67 -41.24
CA THR A 773 5.75 19.14 -42.45
C THR A 773 4.56 18.24 -42.77
N ALA A 774 3.49 18.82 -43.32
CA ALA A 774 2.30 18.05 -43.73
C ALA A 774 2.67 16.94 -44.73
N ALA A 775 3.63 17.19 -45.64
CA ALA A 775 4.14 16.19 -46.57
C ALA A 775 4.94 15.05 -45.90
N ALA A 776 5.63 15.29 -44.77
CA ALA A 776 6.29 14.23 -44.01
C ALA A 776 5.29 13.36 -43.26
N VAL A 777 4.25 13.97 -42.69
CA VAL A 777 3.15 13.24 -42.03
C VAL A 777 2.36 12.43 -43.07
N TRP A 778 2.04 13.03 -44.22
CA TRP A 778 1.34 12.38 -45.33
C TRP A 778 2.07 11.11 -45.79
N ARG A 779 3.37 11.21 -46.09
CA ARG A 779 4.20 10.05 -46.47
C ARG A 779 4.33 9.01 -45.36
N ALA A 780 4.36 9.42 -44.09
CA ALA A 780 4.41 8.46 -42.98
C ALA A 780 3.12 7.64 -42.88
N THR A 781 1.96 8.27 -43.12
CA THR A 781 0.64 7.59 -43.09
C THR A 781 0.38 6.66 -44.29
N GLU A 782 1.17 6.76 -45.36
CA GLU A 782 1.16 5.79 -46.47
C GLU A 782 1.83 4.46 -46.08
N VAL A 783 2.69 4.47 -45.06
CA VAL A 783 3.43 3.28 -44.64
C VAL A 783 2.55 2.39 -43.76
N ARG A 784 1.90 1.40 -44.40
CA ARG A 784 1.01 0.41 -43.76
C ARG A 784 1.61 -0.99 -43.84
N PRO A 785 2.51 -1.36 -42.91
CA PRO A 785 3.21 -2.65 -42.96
C PRO A 785 2.29 -3.86 -42.88
N LEU A 786 1.13 -3.78 -42.20
CA LEU A 786 0.20 -4.92 -42.16
C LEU A 786 -0.57 -5.05 -43.47
N THR A 787 -1.10 -3.95 -44.04
CA THR A 787 -1.67 -3.96 -45.39
C THR A 787 -0.69 -4.50 -46.42
N THR A 788 0.56 -4.03 -46.39
CA THR A 788 1.64 -4.49 -47.30
C THR A 788 1.90 -5.99 -47.16
N ALA A 789 1.88 -6.51 -45.93
CA ALA A 789 2.09 -7.93 -45.68
C ALA A 789 0.93 -8.78 -46.22
N ILE A 790 -0.32 -8.31 -46.07
CA ILE A 790 -1.52 -9.00 -46.56
C ILE A 790 -1.54 -9.02 -48.09
N ASP A 791 -1.19 -7.91 -48.76
CA ASP A 791 -1.15 -7.83 -50.23
C ASP A 791 -0.11 -8.76 -50.87
N ARG A 792 0.94 -9.10 -50.11
CA ARG A 792 2.01 -10.02 -50.53
C ARG A 792 1.73 -11.49 -50.26
N LEU A 793 0.67 -11.80 -49.51
CA LEU A 793 0.24 -13.19 -49.33
C LEU A 793 -0.16 -13.82 -50.67
N ASP A 794 -0.02 -15.15 -50.76
CA ASP A 794 -0.56 -15.94 -51.87
C ASP A 794 -2.06 -15.58 -52.06
N PRO A 795 -2.53 -15.32 -53.29
CA PRO A 795 -3.95 -15.04 -53.58
C PRO A 795 -4.91 -16.04 -52.92
N ARG A 796 -4.55 -17.33 -52.87
CA ARG A 796 -5.37 -18.39 -52.22
C ARG A 796 -5.47 -18.23 -50.71
N LEU A 797 -4.50 -17.58 -50.09
CA LEU A 797 -4.48 -17.26 -48.66
C LEU A 797 -5.16 -15.92 -48.36
N ARG A 798 -5.19 -14.99 -49.33
CA ARG A 798 -5.94 -13.72 -49.25
C ARG A 798 -7.46 -13.91 -49.32
N GLU A 799 -7.92 -14.93 -50.04
CA GLU A 799 -9.34 -15.33 -50.11
C GLU A 799 -9.90 -15.89 -48.79
N TYR A 800 -9.06 -16.02 -47.74
CA TYR A 800 -9.55 -16.39 -46.42
C TYR A 800 -10.46 -15.28 -45.87
N ASP A 801 -11.76 -15.56 -45.90
CA ASP A 801 -12.85 -14.68 -45.47
C ASP A 801 -12.47 -13.95 -44.16
N ARG A 802 -12.31 -12.62 -44.25
CA ARG A 802 -12.07 -11.63 -43.17
C ARG A 802 -10.64 -11.09 -43.01
N LEU A 803 -9.62 -11.47 -43.78
CA LEU A 803 -8.30 -10.82 -43.64
C LEU A 803 -8.32 -9.33 -44.00
N THR A 804 -9.16 -8.91 -44.95
CA THR A 804 -9.40 -7.51 -45.30
C THR A 804 -9.93 -6.68 -44.12
N THR A 805 -10.65 -7.28 -43.17
CA THR A 805 -11.11 -6.57 -41.97
C THR A 805 -9.97 -6.15 -41.03
N LEU A 806 -8.75 -6.67 -41.21
CA LEU A 806 -7.55 -6.22 -40.48
C LEU A 806 -7.04 -4.86 -40.97
N THR A 807 -7.34 -4.52 -42.22
CA THR A 807 -6.90 -3.28 -42.88
C THR A 807 -7.97 -2.19 -42.90
N ASP A 808 -9.22 -2.57 -42.64
CA ASP A 808 -10.36 -1.64 -42.56
C ASP A 808 -10.50 -1.05 -41.14
N ASP A 809 -11.17 0.10 -41.01
CA ASP A 809 -11.47 0.75 -39.72
C ASP A 809 -12.67 0.11 -38.98
N ALA A 810 -12.97 -1.15 -39.30
CA ALA A 810 -14.13 -1.88 -38.78
C ALA A 810 -13.82 -2.63 -37.48
N PRO A 811 -14.79 -2.84 -36.58
CA PRO A 811 -14.57 -3.59 -35.34
C PRO A 811 -14.19 -5.04 -35.61
N LEU A 812 -13.01 -5.45 -35.12
CA LEU A 812 -12.47 -6.79 -35.38
C LEU A 812 -13.29 -7.92 -34.71
N PRO A 813 -13.57 -9.03 -35.41
CA PRO A 813 -14.02 -10.28 -34.82
C PRO A 813 -13.05 -10.84 -33.76
N ARG A 814 -13.55 -11.65 -32.82
CA ARG A 814 -12.77 -12.19 -31.69
C ARG A 814 -11.52 -12.99 -32.12
N THR A 815 -11.61 -13.71 -33.23
CA THR A 815 -10.51 -14.51 -33.80
C THR A 815 -9.37 -13.63 -34.33
N LEU A 816 -9.70 -12.54 -35.01
CA LEU A 816 -8.72 -11.57 -35.53
C LEU A 816 -8.13 -10.68 -34.44
N ARG A 817 -8.91 -10.38 -33.38
CA ARG A 817 -8.39 -9.72 -32.17
C ARG A 817 -7.29 -10.51 -31.48
N ALA A 818 -7.38 -11.85 -31.48
CA ALA A 818 -6.32 -12.69 -30.93
C ALA A 818 -5.07 -12.68 -31.82
N LEU A 819 -5.26 -12.63 -33.15
CA LEU A 819 -4.16 -12.56 -34.12
C LEU A 819 -3.36 -11.26 -34.02
N VAL A 820 -4.00 -10.09 -34.01
CA VAL A 820 -3.30 -8.79 -33.92
C VAL A 820 -2.70 -8.50 -32.54
N ARG A 821 -2.93 -9.37 -31.56
CA ARG A 821 -2.32 -9.32 -30.24
C ARG A 821 -1.09 -10.22 -30.12
N THR A 822 -0.75 -11.01 -31.14
CA THR A 822 0.49 -11.78 -31.12
C THR A 822 1.67 -10.81 -31.25
N PRO A 823 2.77 -11.03 -30.51
CA PRO A 823 3.91 -10.11 -30.48
C PRO A 823 4.49 -9.78 -31.87
N GLU A 824 4.40 -10.73 -32.81
CA GLU A 824 4.98 -10.62 -34.15
C GLU A 824 4.13 -9.72 -35.07
N ILE A 825 2.81 -9.66 -34.87
CA ILE A 825 1.87 -8.93 -35.72
C ILE A 825 1.47 -7.57 -35.11
N ALA A 826 1.43 -7.49 -33.79
CA ALA A 826 0.98 -6.31 -33.05
C ALA A 826 1.68 -4.99 -33.44
N PRO A 827 3.00 -4.94 -33.71
CA PRO A 827 3.67 -3.70 -34.12
C PRO A 827 3.19 -3.18 -35.49
N ALA A 828 3.00 -4.07 -36.47
CA ALA A 828 2.51 -3.69 -37.80
C ALA A 828 1.05 -3.24 -37.74
N TYR A 829 0.21 -3.97 -37.01
CA TYR A 829 -1.18 -3.56 -36.78
C TYR A 829 -1.29 -2.19 -36.10
N ALA A 830 -0.43 -1.91 -35.10
CA ALA A 830 -0.45 -0.62 -34.41
C ALA A 830 -0.07 0.54 -35.34
N MET A 831 0.89 0.34 -36.27
CA MET A 831 1.26 1.35 -37.26
C MET A 831 0.12 1.65 -38.23
N ASP A 832 -0.55 0.62 -38.76
CA ASP A 832 -1.68 0.78 -39.67
C ASP A 832 -2.85 1.56 -39.02
N VAL A 833 -3.14 1.27 -37.74
CA VAL A 833 -4.17 1.99 -36.98
C VAL A 833 -3.79 3.46 -36.78
N VAL A 834 -2.55 3.73 -36.35
CA VAL A 834 -2.09 5.12 -36.17
C VAL A 834 -2.08 5.87 -37.50
N ALA A 835 -1.67 5.23 -38.59
CA ALA A 835 -1.66 5.82 -39.92
C ALA A 835 -3.06 6.30 -40.33
N ARG A 836 -4.09 5.47 -40.16
CA ARG A 836 -5.48 5.83 -40.46
C ARG A 836 -6.02 6.94 -39.56
N THR A 837 -5.80 6.83 -38.25
CA THR A 837 -6.26 7.86 -37.29
C THR A 837 -5.62 9.21 -37.55
N VAL A 838 -4.32 9.25 -37.86
CA VAL A 838 -3.62 10.49 -38.23
C VAL A 838 -4.14 11.05 -39.55
N ARG A 839 -4.41 10.20 -40.55
CA ARG A 839 -4.99 10.62 -41.84
C ARG A 839 -6.38 11.26 -41.65
N LYS A 840 -7.23 10.65 -40.82
CA LYS A 840 -8.53 11.22 -40.45
C LYS A 840 -8.39 12.54 -39.69
N ALA A 841 -7.42 12.63 -38.78
CA ALA A 841 -7.16 13.88 -38.04
C ALA A 841 -6.62 15.00 -38.95
N MET A 842 -5.86 14.67 -40.01
CA MET A 842 -5.51 15.63 -41.07
C MET A 842 -6.76 16.16 -41.79
N GLY A 843 -7.76 15.29 -41.97
CA GLY A 843 -9.06 15.64 -42.55
C GLY A 843 -9.84 16.68 -41.73
N ASP A 844 -9.88 16.50 -40.41
CA ASP A 844 -10.51 17.47 -39.49
C ASP A 844 -9.77 18.82 -39.46
N LEU A 845 -8.52 18.89 -39.92
CA LEU A 845 -7.78 20.14 -40.09
C LEU A 845 -8.00 20.80 -41.47
N VAL A 846 -8.80 20.21 -42.36
CA VAL A 846 -9.21 20.87 -43.61
C VAL A 846 -10.04 22.11 -43.23
N GLY A 847 -9.53 23.28 -43.63
CA GLY A 847 -10.03 24.59 -43.21
C GLY A 847 -9.06 25.35 -42.29
N SER A 848 -8.09 24.66 -41.68
CA SER A 848 -7.06 25.28 -40.85
C SER A 848 -5.96 25.91 -41.69
N GLU A 849 -5.63 27.16 -41.40
CA GLU A 849 -4.54 27.88 -42.06
C GLU A 849 -3.18 27.20 -41.87
N THR A 850 -2.97 26.53 -40.73
CA THR A 850 -1.72 25.79 -40.43
C THR A 850 -1.45 24.65 -41.40
N LEU A 851 -2.48 23.85 -41.73
CA LEU A 851 -2.37 22.73 -42.68
C LEU A 851 -2.08 23.26 -44.09
N TYR A 852 -2.81 24.30 -44.52
CA TYR A 852 -2.64 24.89 -45.85
C TYR A 852 -1.28 25.55 -46.04
N ARG A 853 -0.78 26.32 -45.06
CA ARG A 853 0.57 26.89 -45.12
C ARG A 853 1.65 25.80 -45.19
N SER A 854 1.51 24.72 -44.42
CA SER A 854 2.45 23.60 -44.45
C SER A 854 2.43 22.85 -45.79
N ALA A 855 1.23 22.64 -46.37
CA ALA A 855 1.04 22.04 -47.68
C ALA A 855 1.59 22.89 -48.83
N ALA A 856 1.43 24.22 -48.77
CA ALA A 856 1.93 25.14 -49.79
C ALA A 856 3.48 25.20 -49.86
N ARG A 857 4.15 24.99 -48.71
CA ARG A 857 5.62 24.97 -48.58
C ARG A 857 6.25 23.72 -49.19
N ASN A 858 5.63 22.55 -48.99
CA ASN A 858 6.10 21.26 -49.51
C ASN A 858 4.97 20.54 -50.25
N PRO A 859 4.58 21.01 -51.44
CA PRO A 859 3.45 20.46 -52.16
C PRO A 859 3.78 19.08 -52.75
N SER A 860 2.82 18.16 -52.71
CA SER A 860 2.85 16.93 -53.51
C SER A 860 1.53 16.81 -54.27
N VAL A 861 1.58 16.22 -55.48
CA VAL A 861 0.41 16.16 -56.38
C VAL A 861 -0.78 15.49 -55.71
N GLU A 862 -0.60 14.29 -55.17
CA GLU A 862 -1.67 13.50 -54.53
C GLU A 862 -2.26 14.22 -53.31
N PHE A 863 -1.40 14.75 -52.43
CA PHE A 863 -1.87 15.47 -51.24
C PHE A 863 -2.63 16.75 -51.59
N LEU A 864 -2.15 17.52 -52.57
CA LEU A 864 -2.84 18.73 -53.02
C LEU A 864 -4.20 18.41 -53.64
N CYS A 865 -4.27 17.39 -54.51
CA CYS A 865 -5.53 16.96 -55.10
C CYS A 865 -6.50 16.50 -54.01
N ALA A 866 -6.05 15.67 -53.05
CA ALA A 866 -6.89 15.20 -51.95
C ALA A 866 -7.42 16.35 -51.07
N LEU A 867 -6.60 17.35 -50.76
CA LEU A 867 -7.02 18.54 -50.00
C LEU A 867 -8.02 19.41 -50.77
N VAL A 868 -7.84 19.59 -52.08
CA VAL A 868 -8.75 20.38 -52.93
C VAL A 868 -10.09 19.66 -53.08
N ILE A 869 -10.09 18.33 -53.23
CA ILE A 869 -11.29 17.49 -53.22
C ILE A 869 -12.01 17.64 -51.87
N ALA A 870 -11.30 17.48 -50.75
CA ALA A 870 -11.84 17.65 -49.40
C ALA A 870 -12.46 19.05 -49.18
N THR A 871 -11.76 20.09 -49.62
CA THR A 871 -12.25 21.48 -49.54
C THR A 871 -13.51 21.69 -50.37
N THR A 872 -13.57 21.13 -51.58
CA THR A 872 -14.72 21.27 -52.49
C THR A 872 -15.96 20.54 -51.95
N CYS A 873 -15.77 19.41 -51.26
CA CYS A 873 -16.85 18.63 -50.67
C CYS A 873 -17.35 19.15 -49.31
N THR A 874 -16.62 20.04 -48.63
CA THR A 874 -16.98 20.56 -47.31
C THR A 874 -17.91 21.77 -47.43
N PRO A 875 -19.12 21.76 -46.82
CA PRO A 875 -20.00 22.91 -46.85
C PRO A 875 -19.40 24.06 -46.03
N THR A 876 -19.50 25.30 -46.53
CA THR A 876 -19.25 26.56 -45.80
C THR A 876 -17.79 26.86 -45.38
N SER A 877 -16.94 27.27 -46.33
CA SER A 877 -15.78 28.13 -46.02
C SER A 877 -15.77 29.38 -46.89
N GLN A 878 -15.80 30.57 -46.27
CA GLN A 878 -15.82 31.87 -46.95
C GLN A 878 -14.48 32.22 -47.63
N ASP A 879 -13.41 31.46 -47.37
CA ASP A 879 -12.03 31.75 -47.82
C ASP A 879 -11.54 30.76 -48.90
N THR A 880 -12.31 30.58 -49.97
CA THR A 880 -11.93 29.72 -51.12
C THR A 880 -11.96 30.49 -52.44
N VAL A 881 -11.04 30.14 -53.34
CA VAL A 881 -10.98 30.62 -54.73
C VAL A 881 -11.43 29.51 -55.67
N ARG A 882 -12.24 29.86 -56.66
CA ARG A 882 -12.69 28.93 -57.69
C ARG A 882 -11.60 28.73 -58.74
N LEU A 883 -11.16 27.49 -58.93
CA LEU A 883 -10.18 27.09 -59.97
C LEU A 883 -10.86 26.70 -61.28
N VAL A 884 -12.02 26.06 -61.19
CA VAL A 884 -12.79 25.56 -62.33
C VAL A 884 -14.24 25.98 -62.17
N ALA A 885 -14.86 26.46 -63.26
CA ALA A 885 -16.27 26.83 -63.26
C ALA A 885 -17.19 25.61 -63.03
N PRO A 886 -18.40 25.79 -62.45
CA PRO A 886 -19.38 24.72 -62.37
C PRO A 886 -19.61 24.07 -63.75
N GLY A 887 -19.48 22.74 -63.82
CA GLY A 887 -19.66 21.96 -65.06
C GLY A 887 -18.46 21.93 -66.03
N ALA A 888 -17.35 22.64 -65.74
CA ALA A 888 -16.11 22.51 -66.50
C ALA A 888 -15.16 21.48 -65.86
N THR A 889 -14.32 20.81 -66.66
CA THR A 889 -13.43 19.72 -66.21
C THR A 889 -11.94 20.05 -66.31
N ALA A 890 -11.56 21.04 -67.13
CA ALA A 890 -10.16 21.42 -67.32
C ALA A 890 -9.63 22.26 -66.14
N VAL A 891 -8.63 21.75 -65.44
CA VAL A 891 -7.94 22.43 -64.33
C VAL A 891 -6.70 23.17 -64.87
N PRO A 892 -6.60 24.50 -64.69
CA PRO A 892 -5.47 25.30 -65.21
C PRO A 892 -4.15 24.97 -64.49
N GLY A 893 -3.02 24.97 -65.19
CA GLY A 893 -1.69 24.67 -64.61
C GLY A 893 -0.67 24.25 -65.67
N PHE A 894 0.58 23.99 -65.28
CA PHE A 894 1.58 23.36 -66.16
C PHE A 894 2.11 22.05 -65.55
N PRO A 895 1.80 20.87 -66.13
CA PRO A 895 0.82 20.68 -67.22
C PRO A 895 -0.62 20.92 -66.75
N ALA A 896 -1.51 21.29 -67.67
CA ALA A 896 -2.94 21.33 -67.42
C ALA A 896 -3.46 19.88 -67.26
N THR A 897 -4.49 19.69 -66.43
CA THR A 897 -5.06 18.37 -66.14
C THR A 897 -6.58 18.41 -66.20
N ASP A 898 -7.20 17.27 -66.46
CA ASP A 898 -8.66 17.14 -66.53
C ASP A 898 -9.20 16.37 -65.32
N LEU A 899 -10.32 16.82 -64.75
CA LEU A 899 -11.02 16.15 -63.65
C LEU A 899 -11.63 14.79 -64.07
N SER A 900 -11.93 14.62 -65.36
CA SER A 900 -12.53 13.41 -65.95
C SER A 900 -11.52 12.39 -66.46
N ASP A 901 -10.22 12.70 -66.43
CA ASP A 901 -9.18 11.74 -66.78
C ASP A 901 -9.08 10.65 -65.71
N GLU A 902 -9.53 9.43 -66.03
CA GLU A 902 -9.50 8.26 -65.14
C GLU A 902 -8.10 7.90 -64.65
N GLN A 903 -7.06 8.20 -65.44
CA GLN A 903 -5.66 8.00 -65.07
C GLN A 903 -5.00 9.30 -64.57
N GLY A 904 -5.79 10.37 -64.48
CA GLY A 904 -5.37 11.69 -64.05
C GLY A 904 -5.16 11.77 -62.53
N PRO A 905 -4.43 12.79 -62.05
CA PRO A 905 -4.09 12.95 -60.64
C PRO A 905 -5.33 13.15 -59.74
N TRP A 906 -6.44 13.63 -60.29
CA TRP A 906 -7.68 13.89 -59.56
C TRP A 906 -8.42 12.60 -59.22
N GLN A 907 -8.60 11.73 -60.21
CA GLN A 907 -9.23 10.41 -60.01
C GLN A 907 -8.36 9.51 -59.12
N GLN A 908 -7.03 9.57 -59.30
CA GLN A 908 -6.08 8.85 -58.42
C GLN A 908 -6.09 9.35 -56.96
N ALA A 909 -6.46 10.60 -56.71
CA ALA A 909 -6.51 11.17 -55.37
C ALA A 909 -7.85 10.96 -54.64
N LEU A 910 -8.89 10.44 -55.29
CA LEU A 910 -10.19 10.18 -54.66
C LEU A 910 -10.10 9.22 -53.45
N PRO A 911 -9.40 8.07 -53.53
CA PRO A 911 -9.23 7.20 -52.36
C PRO A 911 -8.53 7.91 -51.21
N ALA A 912 -7.49 8.70 -51.50
CA ALA A 912 -6.76 9.47 -50.50
C ALA A 912 -7.63 10.57 -49.86
N ALA A 913 -8.51 11.21 -50.63
CA ALA A 913 -9.49 12.16 -50.11
C ALA A 913 -10.54 11.49 -49.20
N ALA A 914 -10.95 10.26 -49.51
CA ALA A 914 -11.85 9.48 -48.67
C ALA A 914 -11.22 9.15 -47.30
N GLU A 915 -9.91 8.89 -47.24
CA GLU A 915 -9.21 8.67 -45.97
C GLU A 915 -9.09 9.92 -45.09
N LEU A 916 -9.22 11.12 -45.69
CA LEU A 916 -9.39 12.38 -44.96
C LEU A 916 -10.82 12.53 -44.40
N GLY A 917 -11.70 11.55 -44.57
CA GLY A 917 -13.11 11.63 -44.15
C GLY A 917 -13.99 12.40 -45.12
N THR A 918 -13.51 12.67 -46.35
CA THR A 918 -14.28 13.39 -47.37
C THR A 918 -15.39 12.51 -47.93
N PRO A 919 -16.64 13.01 -48.08
CA PRO A 919 -17.70 12.29 -48.78
C PRO A 919 -17.48 12.35 -50.30
N VAL A 920 -16.53 11.56 -50.80
CA VAL A 920 -16.10 11.57 -52.21
C VAL A 920 -17.22 11.22 -53.19
N ASP A 921 -18.24 10.46 -52.77
CA ASP A 921 -19.42 10.15 -53.58
C ASP A 921 -20.21 11.42 -53.97
N SER A 922 -20.04 12.51 -53.21
CA SER A 922 -20.66 13.81 -53.51
C SER A 922 -19.78 14.72 -54.38
N PHE A 923 -18.56 14.30 -54.74
CA PHE A 923 -17.58 15.18 -55.41
C PHE A 923 -18.06 15.65 -56.78
N ASP A 924 -18.59 14.76 -57.61
CA ASP A 924 -19.11 15.12 -58.94
C ASP A 924 -20.29 16.09 -58.84
N GLN A 925 -21.19 15.85 -57.87
CA GLN A 925 -22.31 16.76 -57.59
C GLN A 925 -21.80 18.14 -57.16
N ARG A 926 -20.79 18.18 -56.27
CA ARG A 926 -20.22 19.44 -55.76
C ARG A 926 -19.46 20.21 -56.82
N ILE A 927 -18.73 19.54 -57.73
CA ILE A 927 -18.10 20.20 -58.87
C ILE A 927 -19.18 20.78 -59.81
N ALA A 928 -20.27 20.06 -60.06
CA ALA A 928 -21.36 20.53 -60.91
C ALA A 928 -22.09 21.75 -60.32
N GLU A 929 -22.25 21.82 -59.00
CA GLU A 929 -22.92 22.92 -58.29
C GLU A 929 -22.01 24.14 -58.10
N ASP A 930 -20.78 23.92 -57.64
CA ASP A 930 -19.92 24.97 -57.06
C ASP A 930 -18.61 25.23 -57.82
N GLY A 931 -18.25 24.32 -58.75
CA GLY A 931 -16.94 24.26 -59.38
C GLY A 931 -15.85 23.72 -58.44
N LEU A 932 -14.64 23.48 -58.97
CA LEU A 932 -13.49 23.07 -58.15
C LEU A 932 -12.98 24.26 -57.33
N ARG A 933 -12.90 24.12 -56.00
CA ARG A 933 -12.52 25.20 -55.09
C ARG A 933 -11.23 24.88 -54.34
N VAL A 934 -10.33 25.87 -54.27
CA VAL A 934 -9.08 25.80 -53.51
C VAL A 934 -9.11 26.81 -52.36
N PRO A 935 -8.58 26.49 -51.18
CA PRO A 935 -8.44 27.46 -50.09
C PRO A 935 -7.52 28.62 -50.49
N THR A 936 -7.91 29.86 -50.16
CA THR A 936 -7.07 31.04 -50.42
C THR A 936 -5.71 30.94 -49.71
N ALA A 937 -5.70 30.37 -48.49
CA ALA A 937 -4.48 30.17 -47.70
C ALA A 937 -3.49 29.16 -48.30
N LEU A 938 -3.90 28.37 -49.31
CA LEU A 938 -3.02 27.48 -50.06
C LEU A 938 -2.29 28.22 -51.19
N LEU A 939 -2.80 29.39 -51.60
CA LEU A 939 -2.31 30.16 -52.74
C LEU A 939 -1.37 31.28 -52.26
N ASP A 940 -0.08 31.16 -52.58
CA ASP A 940 0.88 32.26 -52.43
C ASP A 940 0.72 33.32 -53.54
N ARG A 941 1.59 34.35 -53.58
CA ARG A 941 1.60 35.43 -54.60
C ARG A 941 1.61 34.96 -56.07
N GLY A 942 1.95 33.70 -56.36
CA GLY A 942 1.96 33.11 -57.70
C GLY A 942 0.69 32.34 -58.09
N GLY A 943 -0.30 32.24 -57.20
CA GLY A 943 -1.56 31.54 -57.44
C GLY A 943 -1.41 30.03 -57.70
N TRP A 944 -2.48 29.42 -58.17
CA TRP A 944 -2.55 27.97 -58.40
C TRP A 944 -1.52 27.43 -59.41
N PRO A 945 -1.25 28.07 -60.57
CA PRO A 945 -0.25 27.56 -61.52
C PRO A 945 1.15 27.42 -60.92
N ALA A 946 1.57 28.35 -60.04
CA ALA A 946 2.86 28.28 -59.38
C ALA A 946 2.92 27.14 -58.34
N LEU A 947 1.86 26.97 -57.54
CA LEU A 947 1.76 25.87 -56.58
C LEU A 947 1.76 24.50 -57.28
N TRP A 948 0.94 24.35 -58.33
CA TRP A 948 0.82 23.12 -59.10
C TRP A 948 2.14 22.72 -59.77
N HIS A 949 2.84 23.69 -60.36
CA HIS A 949 4.14 23.46 -60.95
C HIS A 949 5.19 23.03 -59.93
N ARG A 950 5.17 23.58 -58.69
CA ARG A 950 6.05 23.12 -57.61
C ARG A 950 5.74 21.70 -57.17
N ALA A 951 4.48 21.30 -57.15
CA ALA A 951 4.07 19.95 -56.77
C ALA A 951 4.52 18.88 -57.77
N ARG A 952 4.68 19.25 -59.04
CA ARG A 952 5.05 18.39 -60.16
C ARG A 952 6.56 18.27 -60.40
N ARG A 953 7.38 19.09 -59.74
CA ARG A 953 8.84 18.97 -59.70
C ARG A 953 9.25 17.93 -58.67
#